data_AF-A0A3N5JS39-F1
#
_entry.id   AF-A0A3N5JS39-F1
#
_cell.length_a   1.000
_cell.length_b   1.000
_cell.length_c   1.000
_cell.angle_alpha   90.00
_cell.angle_beta   90.00
_cell.angle_gamma   90.00
#
_symmetry.space_group_name_H-M   'P 1'
#
loop_
_entity.id
_entity.type
_entity.pdbx_description
1 polymer ?
#
loop_
_entity_poly.entity_id
_entity_poly.type
_entity_poly.pdbx_seq_one_letter_code
_entity_poly.pdbx_strand_id
1 'polypeptide(L)'
;MFIEKGSNNHLIFHRPLIIIFLSMLFGLNTLTTAESSVGYHGAPFLKISPAARQVGMGEAFTALSNDINLMRYNVGGLGGITRPSLAMNFNTWIDDTQQGNIAFALPLPKIGVFGIDLTYFDEGQITQVDQYFNPIGGNGISGDVMISLGYGRFFKFGDYELGFGVGGKYLNQSLVGETSSVFALDAGLQFRFPKWVAFGASLQNIGMSKMQFDAWKSPLPETYQVGAALILPMTSDKLTQFILSSDAAWTRKEAIRYKIGGEFLLNDVFAVRSGYKFNDASISNWAAGFGLNMPATWLARARIRFDYAYAPLPVFDEAAHRFSLYFAFGSFSKDEVLGAQAYMESGITPEEAANMRDLQSQMEQQLKDAEEANQRLKLAAEELEAMKRDLAEKLAIINGIIGEDPGKMRMAYRKDETTGLTTGGVLTVFFDFDQASIRPSERQTMERVGRILKTFPAPIVQLSGHTDWIGDEDYNINLSQRRLDSVMVYLSIKEKVNPSCFFLPVGYGESKPIADNSTDDGRQQNRRVEFDIYFNEQEPEIPEGTAIRNVRMIDENTVQIEANGHIPIGKQMTLANPDRFVIDFNNIFLLSEDRDIQLNRGPFIKARLGFHKSDVDKFTRLVLDTQYSIRADVSSNRNFIVVKLRPALENTFEKRN
;
A
#
# COMPACT_ATOMS: atom_id res chain seq x y z
N MET A 1 -43.77 -42.69 12.21
CA MET A 1 -45.03 -42.69 12.98
C MET A 1 -45.24 -41.23 13.39
N PHE A 2 -45.91 -40.37 12.64
CA PHE A 2 -47.28 -40.42 12.13
C PHE A 2 -47.35 -40.06 10.63
N ILE A 3 -47.94 -40.95 9.85
CA ILE A 3 -48.56 -40.62 8.56
C ILE A 3 -50.05 -40.66 8.88
N GLU A 4 -50.70 -39.50 8.92
CA GLU A 4 -52.17 -39.43 8.97
C GLU A 4 -52.70 -38.92 7.63
N LYS A 5 -53.60 -39.73 7.06
CA LYS A 5 -54.34 -39.51 5.82
C LYS A 5 -55.17 -38.23 5.92
N GLY A 6 -54.98 -37.31 4.97
CA GLY A 6 -55.90 -36.20 4.74
C GLY A 6 -55.66 -35.49 3.40
N SER A 7 -56.57 -35.69 2.45
CA SER A 7 -56.74 -34.96 1.17
C SER A 7 -55.62 -35.08 0.11
N ASN A 8 -55.72 -36.13 -0.71
CA ASN A 8 -54.93 -36.33 -1.94
C ASN A 8 -55.39 -35.46 -3.14
N ASN A 9 -56.15 -34.38 -2.94
CA ASN A 9 -56.71 -33.59 -4.05
C ASN A 9 -55.99 -32.27 -4.37
N HIS A 10 -54.98 -31.85 -3.60
CA HIS A 10 -54.27 -30.58 -3.87
C HIS A 10 -53.04 -30.72 -4.77
N LEU A 11 -52.40 -31.90 -4.86
CA LEU A 11 -51.19 -32.07 -5.67
C LEU A 11 -51.46 -32.18 -7.19
N ILE A 12 -52.70 -32.50 -7.59
CA ILE A 12 -53.05 -32.83 -8.99
C ILE A 12 -53.16 -31.55 -9.85
N PHE A 13 -53.64 -30.43 -9.30
CA PHE A 13 -53.77 -29.16 -10.02
C PHE A 13 -52.47 -28.36 -10.18
N HIS A 14 -51.40 -28.74 -9.47
CA HIS A 14 -50.12 -28.02 -9.46
C HIS A 14 -49.03 -28.66 -10.33
N ARG A 15 -49.28 -29.88 -10.84
CA ARG A 15 -48.37 -30.60 -11.77
C ARG A 15 -47.95 -29.78 -13.00
N PRO A 16 -48.84 -29.08 -13.75
CA PRO A 16 -48.39 -28.34 -14.93
C PRO A 16 -47.48 -27.16 -14.58
N LEU A 17 -47.70 -26.47 -13.46
CA LEU A 17 -46.86 -25.34 -13.03
C LEU A 17 -45.50 -25.81 -12.50
N ILE A 18 -45.47 -26.93 -11.78
CA ILE A 18 -44.21 -27.58 -11.37
C ILE A 18 -43.45 -28.10 -12.59
N ILE A 19 -44.15 -28.65 -13.60
CA ILE A 19 -43.55 -29.07 -14.87
C ILE A 19 -43.03 -27.87 -15.67
N ILE A 20 -43.74 -26.73 -15.70
CA ILE A 20 -43.25 -25.50 -16.33
C ILE A 20 -42.00 -24.98 -15.60
N PHE A 21 -42.02 -24.94 -14.28
CA PHE A 21 -40.87 -24.54 -13.47
C PHE A 21 -39.68 -25.49 -13.66
N LEU A 22 -39.90 -26.81 -13.60
CA LEU A 22 -38.88 -27.82 -13.91
C LEU A 22 -38.40 -27.69 -15.36
N SER A 23 -39.27 -27.37 -16.32
CA SER A 23 -38.86 -27.16 -17.72
C SER A 23 -38.08 -25.87 -17.93
N MET A 24 -38.24 -24.86 -17.06
CA MET A 24 -37.38 -23.67 -17.03
C MET A 24 -36.05 -23.94 -16.32
N LEU A 25 -36.06 -24.72 -15.23
CA LEU A 25 -34.87 -25.23 -14.54
C LEU A 25 -33.99 -26.13 -15.42
N PHE A 26 -34.62 -26.92 -16.29
CA PHE A 26 -33.97 -27.83 -17.23
C PHE A 26 -34.07 -27.34 -18.70
N GLY A 27 -34.41 -26.06 -18.90
CA GLY A 27 -34.68 -25.46 -20.21
C GLY A 27 -33.51 -25.60 -21.18
N LEU A 28 -33.77 -26.32 -22.27
CA LEU A 28 -32.90 -26.66 -23.41
C LEU A 28 -31.48 -26.06 -23.38
N ASN A 29 -30.50 -26.92 -23.15
CA ASN A 29 -29.10 -26.73 -23.56
C ASN A 29 -29.00 -26.68 -25.09
N THR A 30 -29.55 -25.64 -25.74
CA THR A 30 -29.05 -25.27 -27.05
C THR A 30 -27.77 -24.50 -26.79
N LEU A 31 -26.63 -25.15 -27.08
CA LEU A 31 -25.33 -24.49 -27.23
C LEU A 31 -25.48 -23.33 -28.21
N THR A 32 -25.76 -22.14 -27.68
CA THR A 32 -25.66 -20.91 -28.46
C THR A 32 -24.18 -20.56 -28.49
N THR A 33 -23.62 -20.58 -29.69
CA THR A 33 -22.24 -20.16 -29.94
C THR A 33 -22.08 -18.70 -29.52
N ALA A 34 -21.20 -18.44 -28.55
CA ALA A 34 -20.89 -17.09 -28.12
C ALA A 34 -20.30 -16.28 -29.28
N GLU A 35 -20.89 -15.12 -29.59
CA GLU A 35 -20.18 -14.06 -30.32
C GLU A 35 -19.26 -13.36 -29.30
N SER A 36 -17.98 -13.15 -29.63
CA SER A 36 -17.04 -12.46 -28.75
C SER A 36 -17.47 -10.99 -28.57
N SER A 37 -17.96 -10.64 -27.38
CA SER A 37 -18.48 -9.30 -27.05
C SER A 37 -17.59 -8.49 -26.10
N VAL A 38 -16.38 -8.98 -25.81
CA VAL A 38 -15.43 -8.31 -24.91
C VAL A 38 -15.17 -6.89 -25.41
N GLY A 39 -15.40 -5.89 -24.54
CA GLY A 39 -15.24 -4.47 -24.87
C GLY A 39 -16.39 -3.82 -25.64
N TYR A 40 -17.52 -4.50 -25.88
CA TYR A 40 -18.64 -3.92 -26.62
C TYR A 40 -19.50 -2.95 -25.79
N HIS A 41 -19.69 -3.20 -24.50
CA HIS A 41 -20.56 -2.42 -23.63
C HIS A 41 -19.80 -1.37 -22.82
N GLY A 42 -20.37 -0.16 -22.71
CA GLY A 42 -19.98 0.84 -21.70
C GLY A 42 -20.63 0.54 -20.35
N ALA A 43 -20.14 1.15 -19.27
CA ALA A 43 -20.63 0.93 -17.90
C ALA A 43 -20.76 -0.56 -17.49
N PRO A 44 -19.68 -1.36 -17.60
CA PRO A 44 -19.72 -2.80 -17.29
C PRO A 44 -20.11 -3.10 -15.82
N PHE A 45 -19.92 -2.17 -14.89
CA PHE A 45 -20.29 -2.30 -13.48
C PHE A 45 -21.77 -2.60 -13.25
N LEU A 46 -22.65 -2.28 -14.22
CA LEU A 46 -24.07 -2.63 -14.18
C LEU A 46 -24.33 -4.15 -14.19
N LYS A 47 -23.38 -4.95 -14.66
CA LYS A 47 -23.44 -6.41 -14.66
C LYS A 47 -22.97 -7.03 -13.33
N ILE A 48 -22.37 -6.23 -12.45
CA ILE A 48 -21.83 -6.69 -11.17
C ILE A 48 -22.86 -6.42 -10.08
N SER A 49 -23.29 -7.46 -9.35
CA SER A 49 -24.19 -7.27 -8.23
C SER A 49 -23.44 -6.90 -6.93
N PRO A 50 -23.85 -5.81 -6.25
CA PRO A 50 -23.24 -5.39 -4.99
C PRO A 50 -23.81 -6.15 -3.77
N ALA A 51 -25.01 -6.72 -3.88
CA ALA A 51 -25.76 -7.21 -2.73
C ALA A 51 -25.51 -8.71 -2.45
N ALA A 52 -25.11 -9.02 -1.23
CA ALA A 52 -24.67 -10.36 -0.81
C ALA A 52 -25.78 -11.41 -0.95
N ARG A 53 -27.03 -11.09 -0.57
CA ARG A 53 -28.15 -12.03 -0.70
C ARG A 53 -28.36 -12.45 -2.16
N GLN A 54 -28.35 -11.51 -3.10
CA GLN A 54 -28.57 -11.77 -4.51
C GLN A 54 -27.41 -12.58 -5.10
N VAL A 55 -26.16 -12.25 -4.75
CA VAL A 55 -24.99 -13.02 -5.19
C VAL A 55 -24.99 -14.43 -4.62
N GLY A 56 -25.31 -14.61 -3.34
CA GLY A 56 -25.46 -15.94 -2.72
C GLY A 56 -26.56 -16.78 -3.36
N MET A 57 -27.52 -16.16 -4.04
CA MET A 57 -28.58 -16.79 -4.84
C MET A 57 -28.20 -16.95 -6.33
N GLY A 58 -26.93 -16.79 -6.68
CA GLY A 58 -26.47 -16.89 -8.07
C GLY A 58 -27.07 -15.80 -8.97
N GLU A 59 -27.54 -14.71 -8.37
CA GLU A 59 -28.23 -13.60 -9.03
C GLU A 59 -29.54 -13.99 -9.74
N ALA A 60 -30.12 -15.14 -9.40
CA ALA A 60 -31.45 -15.57 -9.84
C ALA A 60 -32.53 -14.87 -9.01
N PHE A 61 -32.88 -13.63 -9.34
CA PHE A 61 -33.72 -12.74 -8.54
C PHE A 61 -34.87 -12.07 -9.32
N THR A 62 -35.01 -12.29 -10.64
CA THR A 62 -36.05 -11.66 -11.48
C THR A 62 -37.48 -11.96 -10.99
N ALA A 63 -37.70 -13.13 -10.39
CA ALA A 63 -39.01 -13.56 -9.87
C ALA A 63 -39.21 -13.35 -8.35
N LEU A 64 -38.27 -12.72 -7.65
CA LEU A 64 -38.36 -12.41 -6.22
C LEU A 64 -38.73 -10.94 -5.98
N SER A 65 -39.34 -10.63 -4.82
CA SER A 65 -40.02 -9.34 -4.61
C SER A 65 -39.93 -8.78 -3.19
N ASN A 66 -39.03 -9.30 -2.36
CA ASN A 66 -39.00 -9.05 -0.92
C ASN A 66 -37.74 -8.29 -0.44
N ASP A 67 -37.10 -7.56 -1.34
CA ASP A 67 -35.82 -6.89 -1.11
C ASP A 67 -35.64 -5.71 -2.06
N ILE A 68 -35.24 -4.53 -1.59
CA ILE A 68 -35.08 -3.34 -2.44
C ILE A 68 -33.95 -3.50 -3.48
N ASN A 69 -32.97 -4.37 -3.24
CA ASN A 69 -31.93 -4.69 -4.23
C ASN A 69 -32.51 -5.32 -5.51
N LEU A 70 -33.80 -5.71 -5.52
CA LEU A 70 -34.51 -6.19 -6.71
C LEU A 70 -34.55 -5.15 -7.85
N MET A 71 -34.32 -3.86 -7.59
CA MET A 71 -34.33 -2.83 -8.65
C MET A 71 -33.31 -3.12 -9.74
N ARG A 72 -32.21 -3.80 -9.39
CA ARG A 72 -31.19 -4.27 -10.34
C ARG A 72 -31.58 -5.51 -11.15
N TYR A 73 -32.75 -6.10 -10.90
CA TYR A 73 -33.19 -7.36 -11.52
C TYR A 73 -34.56 -7.22 -12.19
N ASN A 74 -35.55 -6.71 -11.45
CA ASN A 74 -36.90 -6.55 -11.97
C ASN A 74 -37.71 -5.53 -11.15
N VAL A 75 -37.76 -4.29 -11.61
CA VAL A 75 -38.60 -3.23 -11.00
C VAL A 75 -40.09 -3.59 -10.89
N GLY A 76 -40.57 -4.57 -11.66
CA GLY A 76 -41.94 -5.10 -11.56
C GLY A 76 -42.25 -5.76 -10.20
N GLY A 77 -41.21 -6.21 -9.49
CA GLY A 77 -41.34 -6.77 -8.14
C GLY A 77 -41.37 -5.73 -7.02
N LEU A 78 -41.13 -4.43 -7.31
CA LEU A 78 -41.07 -3.37 -6.28
C LEU A 78 -42.34 -3.31 -5.46
N GLY A 79 -43.49 -3.52 -6.09
CA GLY A 79 -44.79 -3.54 -5.41
C GLY A 79 -44.90 -4.57 -4.29
N GLY A 80 -44.01 -5.56 -4.23
CA GLY A 80 -44.01 -6.64 -3.25
C GLY A 80 -43.39 -6.23 -1.91
N ILE A 81 -42.71 -5.09 -1.87
CA ILE A 81 -42.15 -4.51 -0.65
C ILE A 81 -43.29 -3.85 0.13
N THR A 82 -43.59 -4.38 1.31
CA THR A 82 -44.75 -3.95 2.12
C THR A 82 -44.40 -2.99 3.24
N ARG A 83 -43.11 -2.81 3.54
CA ARG A 83 -42.61 -1.94 4.62
C ARG A 83 -41.50 -1.02 4.10
N PRO A 84 -41.36 0.20 4.66
CA PRO A 84 -40.20 1.02 4.36
C PRO A 84 -38.93 0.22 4.63
N SER A 85 -37.99 0.24 3.68
CA SER A 85 -36.78 -0.56 3.79
C SER A 85 -35.57 0.15 3.25
N LEU A 86 -34.42 -0.08 3.89
CA LEU A 86 -33.11 0.43 3.48
C LEU A 86 -32.16 -0.76 3.28
N ALA A 87 -31.44 -0.81 2.17
CA ALA A 87 -30.33 -1.72 1.95
C ALA A 87 -29.05 -0.91 1.77
N MET A 88 -27.96 -1.40 2.38
CA MET A 88 -26.62 -0.87 2.23
C MET A 88 -25.72 -2.05 1.91
N ASN A 89 -25.00 -1.98 0.81
CA ASN A 89 -24.13 -3.07 0.36
C ASN A 89 -22.75 -2.52 0.06
N PHE A 90 -21.73 -3.31 0.38
CA PHE A 90 -20.34 -2.99 0.11
C PHE A 90 -19.57 -4.26 -0.20
N ASN A 91 -18.65 -4.16 -1.15
CA ASN A 91 -17.71 -5.22 -1.45
C ASN A 91 -16.41 -4.67 -2.03
N THR A 92 -15.31 -5.27 -1.62
CA THR A 92 -14.07 -5.26 -2.39
C THR A 92 -14.16 -6.33 -3.47
N TRP A 93 -13.64 -6.02 -4.64
CA TRP A 93 -13.61 -6.91 -5.79
C TRP A 93 -12.17 -7.06 -6.29
N ILE A 94 -11.96 -7.43 -7.55
CA ILE A 94 -10.62 -7.69 -8.10
C ILE A 94 -9.73 -6.45 -8.06
N ASP A 95 -8.42 -6.64 -7.91
CA ASP A 95 -7.39 -5.61 -8.17
C ASP A 95 -7.72 -4.24 -7.54
N ASP A 96 -8.01 -4.25 -6.22
CA ASP A 96 -8.41 -3.11 -5.38
C ASP A 96 -9.71 -2.37 -5.77
N THR A 97 -10.47 -2.87 -6.74
CA THR A 97 -11.76 -2.28 -7.11
C THR A 97 -12.78 -2.39 -5.98
N GLN A 98 -13.59 -1.36 -5.81
CA GLN A 98 -14.61 -1.30 -4.76
C GLN A 98 -15.96 -0.97 -5.33
N GLN A 99 -17.01 -1.57 -4.78
CA GLN A 99 -18.38 -1.27 -5.15
C GLN A 99 -19.24 -1.15 -3.91
N GLY A 100 -20.21 -0.24 -3.97
CA GLY A 100 -21.25 -0.19 -2.96
C GLY A 100 -22.52 0.44 -3.50
N ASN A 101 -23.63 0.18 -2.81
CA ASN A 101 -24.88 0.88 -3.07
C ASN A 101 -25.72 1.06 -1.80
N ILE A 102 -26.51 2.13 -1.80
CA ILE A 102 -27.53 2.42 -0.81
C ILE A 102 -28.86 2.51 -1.54
N ALA A 103 -29.81 1.66 -1.17
CA ALA A 103 -31.11 1.59 -1.79
C ALA A 103 -32.24 1.71 -0.76
N PHE A 104 -33.24 2.53 -1.05
CA PHE A 104 -34.37 2.79 -0.15
C PHE A 104 -35.69 2.56 -0.86
N ALA A 105 -36.63 1.90 -0.17
CA ALA A 105 -37.98 1.64 -0.64
C ALA A 105 -38.99 2.35 0.26
N LEU A 106 -39.91 3.08 -0.36
CA LEU A 106 -41.02 3.73 0.29
C LEU A 106 -42.35 3.18 -0.24
N PRO A 107 -42.96 2.21 0.45
CA PRO A 107 -44.30 1.76 0.13
C PRO A 107 -45.33 2.79 0.60
N LEU A 108 -46.14 3.27 -0.33
CA LEU A 108 -47.26 4.17 -0.07
C LEU A 108 -48.58 3.42 -0.25
N PRO A 109 -49.44 3.36 0.79
CA PRO A 109 -50.72 2.66 0.72
C PRO A 109 -51.54 3.09 -0.50
N LYS A 110 -52.07 2.11 -1.25
CA LYS A 110 -52.90 2.29 -2.46
C LYS A 110 -52.23 2.95 -3.67
N ILE A 111 -51.03 3.50 -3.53
CA ILE A 111 -50.30 4.16 -4.63
C ILE A 111 -49.32 3.19 -5.27
N GLY A 112 -48.54 2.46 -4.48
CA GLY A 112 -47.46 1.60 -4.96
C GLY A 112 -46.19 1.81 -4.12
N VAL A 113 -45.06 1.39 -4.65
CA VAL A 113 -43.76 1.50 -3.98
C VAL A 113 -42.82 2.33 -4.84
N PHE A 114 -42.24 3.36 -4.24
CA PHE A 114 -41.14 4.11 -4.83
C PHE A 114 -39.82 3.56 -4.31
N GLY A 115 -38.87 3.36 -5.21
CA GLY A 115 -37.52 2.91 -4.90
C GLY A 115 -36.49 3.93 -5.39
N ILE A 116 -35.42 4.10 -4.63
CA ILE A 116 -34.22 4.83 -5.04
C ILE A 116 -33.00 3.94 -4.77
N ASP A 117 -32.05 3.92 -5.69
CA ASP A 117 -30.79 3.17 -5.57
C ASP A 117 -29.64 4.07 -6.02
N LEU A 118 -28.70 4.35 -5.11
CA LEU A 118 -27.46 5.07 -5.38
C LEU A 118 -26.32 4.06 -5.35
N THR A 119 -25.62 3.91 -6.46
CA THR A 119 -24.48 3.01 -6.62
C THR A 119 -23.24 3.82 -6.95
N TYR A 120 -22.10 3.43 -6.37
CA TYR A 120 -20.79 3.80 -6.87
C TYR A 120 -19.98 2.55 -7.22
N PHE A 121 -19.04 2.72 -8.14
CA PHE A 121 -18.01 1.74 -8.48
C PHE A 121 -16.69 2.49 -8.62
N ASP A 122 -15.68 2.08 -7.86
CA ASP A 122 -14.34 2.64 -7.86
C ASP A 122 -13.40 1.61 -8.49
N GLU A 123 -12.75 1.99 -9.58
CA GLU A 123 -11.79 1.13 -10.28
C GLU A 123 -10.39 1.17 -9.65
N GLY A 124 -10.18 1.99 -8.62
CA GLY A 124 -8.89 2.13 -7.96
C GLY A 124 -7.90 2.99 -8.75
N GLN A 125 -6.62 2.89 -8.40
CA GLN A 125 -5.56 3.64 -9.07
C GLN A 125 -5.03 2.88 -10.28
N ILE A 126 -5.18 3.47 -11.46
CA ILE A 126 -4.65 2.92 -12.70
C ILE A 126 -3.28 3.53 -12.96
N THR A 127 -2.23 2.69 -12.94
CA THR A 127 -0.87 3.12 -13.25
C THR A 127 -0.74 3.40 -14.75
N GLN A 128 -0.37 4.63 -15.12
CA GLN A 128 -0.08 4.95 -16.50
C GLN A 128 1.25 4.33 -16.92
N VAL A 129 1.24 3.65 -18.07
CA VAL A 129 2.42 3.02 -18.67
C VAL A 129 2.69 3.56 -20.08
N ASP A 130 3.95 3.54 -20.50
CA ASP A 130 4.33 3.81 -21.88
C ASP A 130 3.98 2.63 -22.82
N GLN A 131 4.27 2.78 -24.10
CA GLN A 131 4.07 1.73 -25.12
C GLN A 131 4.89 0.45 -24.90
N TYR A 132 5.86 0.48 -23.99
CA TYR A 132 6.70 -0.66 -23.59
C TYR A 132 6.30 -1.20 -22.21
N PHE A 133 5.15 -0.77 -21.67
CA PHE A 133 4.64 -1.12 -20.34
C PHE A 133 5.49 -0.63 -19.15
N ASN A 134 6.33 0.39 -19.35
CA ASN A 134 7.06 1.02 -18.23
C ASN A 134 6.17 2.07 -17.55
N PRO A 135 6.08 2.08 -16.20
CA PRO A 135 5.35 3.12 -15.47
C PRO A 135 5.93 4.51 -15.74
N ILE A 136 5.08 5.46 -16.15
CA ILE A 136 5.48 6.86 -16.45
C ILE A 136 5.11 7.85 -15.32
N GLY A 137 4.66 7.34 -14.16
CA GLY A 137 4.44 8.12 -12.94
C GLY A 137 3.14 8.92 -12.88
N GLY A 138 2.21 8.72 -13.82
CA GLY A 138 0.84 9.24 -13.74
C GLY A 138 -0.11 8.21 -13.12
N ASN A 139 -0.93 8.63 -12.15
CA ASN A 139 -2.02 7.82 -11.63
C ASN A 139 -3.34 8.33 -12.21
N GLY A 140 -4.04 7.48 -12.97
CA GLY A 140 -5.41 7.72 -13.38
C GLY A 140 -6.37 7.27 -12.27
N ILE A 141 -7.40 8.07 -12.00
CA ILE A 141 -8.54 7.64 -11.18
C ILE A 141 -9.72 7.42 -12.13
N SER A 142 -10.37 6.27 -11.99
CA SER A 142 -11.58 5.92 -12.72
C SER A 142 -12.68 5.56 -11.73
N GLY A 143 -13.90 5.98 -12.01
CA GLY A 143 -15.02 5.75 -11.11
C GLY A 143 -16.35 6.07 -11.72
N ASP A 144 -17.36 5.34 -11.28
CA ASP A 144 -18.70 5.34 -11.86
C ASP A 144 -19.74 5.60 -10.79
N VAL A 145 -20.75 6.39 -11.13
CA VAL A 145 -21.89 6.67 -10.27
C VAL A 145 -23.19 6.40 -11.02
N MET A 146 -24.12 5.72 -10.36
CA MET A 146 -25.48 5.53 -10.85
C MET A 146 -26.51 5.97 -9.82
N ILE A 147 -27.50 6.70 -10.28
CA ILE A 147 -28.74 6.98 -9.54
C ILE A 147 -29.88 6.31 -10.28
N SER A 148 -30.62 5.44 -9.61
CA SER A 148 -31.83 4.81 -10.14
C SER A 148 -33.05 5.19 -9.32
N LEU A 149 -34.14 5.54 -10.01
CA LEU A 149 -35.46 5.74 -9.43
C LEU A 149 -36.40 4.70 -10.02
N GLY A 150 -37.16 4.03 -9.17
CA GLY A 150 -38.10 2.99 -9.56
C GLY A 150 -39.48 3.26 -8.98
N TYR A 151 -40.51 2.86 -9.71
CA TYR A 151 -41.87 2.76 -9.21
C TYR A 151 -42.42 1.38 -9.58
N GLY A 152 -43.09 0.72 -8.64
CA GLY A 152 -43.81 -0.51 -8.93
C GLY A 152 -45.04 -0.74 -8.06
N ARG A 153 -45.97 -1.53 -8.57
CA ARG A 153 -47.27 -1.79 -7.95
C ARG A 153 -47.81 -3.16 -8.31
N PHE A 154 -48.33 -3.87 -7.31
CA PHE A 154 -49.14 -5.06 -7.52
C PHE A 154 -50.64 -4.74 -7.62
N PHE A 155 -51.30 -5.44 -8.53
CA PHE A 155 -52.74 -5.51 -8.67
C PHE A 155 -53.19 -6.93 -8.38
N LYS A 156 -54.16 -7.08 -7.48
CA LYS A 156 -54.74 -8.37 -7.12
C LYS A 156 -55.90 -8.69 -8.07
N PHE A 157 -55.89 -9.89 -8.63
CA PHE A 157 -56.96 -10.42 -9.49
C PHE A 157 -57.38 -11.79 -8.95
N GLY A 158 -58.37 -11.78 -8.06
CA GLY A 158 -58.75 -12.96 -7.29
C GLY A 158 -57.59 -13.45 -6.42
N ASP A 159 -57.13 -14.65 -6.73
CA ASP A 159 -56.05 -15.35 -6.03
C ASP A 159 -54.64 -14.98 -6.55
N TYR A 160 -54.55 -14.28 -7.69
CA TYR A 160 -53.29 -13.95 -8.35
C TYR A 160 -52.89 -12.49 -8.14
N GLU A 161 -51.60 -12.19 -8.23
CA GLU A 161 -51.09 -10.82 -8.18
C GLU A 161 -50.24 -10.52 -9.41
N LEU A 162 -50.54 -9.43 -10.11
CA LEU A 162 -49.77 -8.94 -11.26
C LEU A 162 -49.10 -7.61 -10.90
N GLY A 163 -47.77 -7.61 -10.95
CA GLY A 163 -46.89 -6.51 -10.63
C GLY A 163 -46.39 -5.85 -11.90
N PHE A 164 -46.47 -4.52 -11.93
CA PHE A 164 -45.86 -3.69 -12.97
C PHE A 164 -44.86 -2.76 -12.33
N GLY A 165 -43.77 -2.48 -13.02
CA GLY A 165 -42.79 -1.50 -12.58
C GLY A 165 -42.06 -0.85 -13.73
N VAL A 166 -41.63 0.38 -13.48
CA VAL A 166 -40.84 1.20 -14.40
C VAL A 166 -39.73 1.87 -13.59
N GLY A 167 -38.60 2.12 -14.22
CA GLY A 167 -37.48 2.81 -13.60
C GLY A 167 -36.71 3.67 -14.58
N GLY A 168 -36.09 4.71 -14.06
CA GLY A 168 -35.13 5.56 -14.76
C GLY A 168 -33.79 5.48 -14.06
N LYS A 169 -32.71 5.56 -14.84
CA LYS A 169 -31.33 5.59 -14.36
C LYS A 169 -30.60 6.77 -14.98
N TYR A 170 -29.83 7.47 -14.16
CA TYR A 170 -28.78 8.37 -14.60
C TYR A 170 -27.44 7.73 -14.24
N LEU A 171 -26.56 7.62 -15.23
CA LEU A 171 -25.23 7.04 -15.08
C LEU A 171 -24.20 8.08 -15.48
N ASN A 172 -23.14 8.18 -14.70
CA ASN A 172 -21.94 8.94 -15.03
C ASN A 172 -20.74 8.02 -14.86
N GLN A 173 -19.93 7.88 -15.91
CA GLN A 173 -18.74 7.05 -15.94
C GLN A 173 -17.52 7.95 -16.17
N SER A 174 -16.48 7.82 -15.35
CA SER A 174 -15.22 8.54 -15.48
C SER A 174 -14.09 7.55 -15.71
N LEU A 175 -13.40 7.66 -16.85
CA LEU A 175 -12.27 6.80 -17.22
C LEU A 175 -11.02 7.68 -17.46
N VAL A 176 -10.06 7.65 -16.54
CA VAL A 176 -8.77 8.38 -16.64
C VAL A 176 -8.95 9.84 -17.08
N GLY A 177 -9.89 10.55 -16.44
CA GLY A 177 -10.16 11.98 -16.70
C GLY A 177 -11.20 12.28 -17.79
N GLU A 178 -11.63 11.29 -18.57
CA GLU A 178 -12.72 11.43 -19.54
C GLU A 178 -14.06 11.02 -18.91
N THR A 179 -15.09 11.86 -19.06
CA THR A 179 -16.39 11.62 -18.43
C THR A 179 -17.51 11.48 -19.45
N SER A 180 -18.44 10.57 -19.18
CA SER A 180 -19.61 10.35 -20.02
C SER A 180 -20.86 10.09 -19.20
N SER A 181 -21.99 10.70 -19.57
CA SER A 181 -23.26 10.53 -18.88
C SER A 181 -24.34 10.01 -19.82
N VAL A 182 -25.15 9.06 -19.33
CA VAL A 182 -26.24 8.43 -20.08
C VAL A 182 -27.47 8.26 -19.19
N PHE A 183 -28.64 8.47 -19.77
CA PHE A 183 -29.92 8.07 -19.18
C PHE A 183 -30.36 6.71 -19.70
N ALA A 184 -30.91 5.88 -18.82
CA ALA A 184 -31.47 4.58 -19.19
C ALA A 184 -32.84 4.34 -18.56
N LEU A 185 -33.61 3.43 -19.16
CA LEU A 185 -34.92 3.00 -18.68
C LEU A 185 -34.91 1.51 -18.34
N ASP A 186 -35.67 1.19 -17.29
CA ASP A 186 -35.98 -0.17 -16.89
C ASP A 186 -37.51 -0.37 -16.89
N ALA A 187 -37.96 -1.56 -17.24
CA ALA A 187 -39.35 -1.97 -17.13
C ALA A 187 -39.44 -3.41 -16.63
N GLY A 188 -40.50 -3.73 -15.89
CA GLY A 188 -40.62 -5.02 -15.25
C GLY A 188 -42.05 -5.47 -15.05
N LEU A 189 -42.24 -6.78 -15.15
CA LEU A 189 -43.48 -7.49 -14.87
C LEU A 189 -43.20 -8.61 -13.88
N GLN A 190 -44.14 -8.85 -12.97
CA GLN A 190 -44.06 -10.00 -12.08
C GLN A 190 -45.45 -10.58 -11.84
N PHE A 191 -45.62 -11.87 -12.08
CA PHE A 191 -46.87 -12.58 -11.84
C PHE A 191 -46.70 -13.56 -10.69
N ARG A 192 -47.49 -13.40 -9.63
CA ARG A 192 -47.42 -14.24 -8.42
C ARG A 192 -48.69 -15.07 -8.29
N PHE A 193 -48.48 -16.39 -8.25
CA PHE A 193 -49.48 -17.36 -7.84
C PHE A 193 -49.49 -17.42 -6.31
N PRO A 194 -50.66 -17.58 -5.69
CA PRO A 194 -50.74 -17.58 -4.24
C PRO A 194 -50.00 -18.78 -3.68
N LYS A 195 -49.12 -18.49 -2.71
CA LYS A 195 -48.45 -19.40 -1.78
C LYS A 195 -47.18 -20.13 -2.25
N TRP A 196 -46.82 -20.17 -3.54
CA TRP A 196 -45.67 -21.00 -3.96
C TRP A 196 -44.94 -20.60 -5.23
N VAL A 197 -45.55 -19.97 -6.25
CA VAL A 197 -44.86 -19.73 -7.53
C VAL A 197 -44.93 -18.26 -7.96
N ALA A 198 -43.82 -17.74 -8.46
CA ALA A 198 -43.73 -16.44 -9.10
C ALA A 198 -42.99 -16.55 -10.43
N PHE A 199 -43.41 -15.74 -11.40
CA PHE A 199 -42.73 -15.52 -12.67
C PHE A 199 -42.40 -14.05 -12.82
N GLY A 200 -41.24 -13.75 -13.39
CA GLY A 200 -40.79 -12.39 -13.65
C GLY A 200 -40.31 -12.23 -15.08
N ALA A 201 -40.47 -11.03 -15.62
CA ALA A 201 -39.84 -10.60 -16.86
C ALA A 201 -39.37 -9.15 -16.70
N SER A 202 -38.19 -8.81 -17.20
CA SER A 202 -37.66 -7.46 -17.11
C SER A 202 -36.86 -7.05 -18.35
N LEU A 203 -36.88 -5.74 -18.59
CA LEU A 203 -36.03 -5.02 -19.53
C LEU A 203 -35.18 -4.07 -18.70
N GLN A 204 -33.86 -4.13 -18.88
CA GLN A 204 -32.92 -3.38 -18.06
C GLN A 204 -31.91 -2.62 -18.91
N ASN A 205 -31.51 -1.45 -18.39
CA ASN A 205 -30.44 -0.63 -18.92
C ASN A 205 -30.69 -0.21 -20.38
N ILE A 206 -31.94 0.06 -20.76
CA ILE A 206 -32.29 0.54 -22.10
C ILE A 206 -31.82 1.99 -22.22
N GLY A 207 -30.62 2.18 -22.80
CA GLY A 207 -29.98 3.48 -22.92
C GLY A 207 -30.68 4.39 -23.94
N MET A 208 -30.91 5.65 -23.56
CA MET A 208 -31.42 6.68 -24.48
C MET A 208 -30.33 7.16 -25.47
N SER A 209 -29.06 6.99 -25.10
CA SER A 209 -27.89 7.27 -25.91
C SER A 209 -26.81 6.22 -25.66
N LYS A 210 -25.81 6.17 -26.53
CA LYS A 210 -24.57 5.42 -26.26
C LYS A 210 -23.66 6.27 -25.37
N MET A 211 -22.90 5.60 -24.51
CA MET A 211 -21.83 6.24 -23.77
C MET A 211 -20.70 6.59 -24.74
N GLN A 212 -20.17 7.80 -24.63
CA GLN A 212 -19.18 8.32 -25.55
C GLN A 212 -17.95 8.81 -24.78
N PHE A 213 -16.78 8.29 -25.16
CA PHE A 213 -15.47 8.74 -24.70
C PHE A 213 -14.66 9.11 -25.94
N ASP A 214 -14.41 10.41 -26.12
CA ASP A 214 -13.80 10.94 -27.35
C ASP A 214 -14.53 10.43 -28.63
N ALA A 215 -13.82 9.70 -29.52
CA ALA A 215 -14.39 9.11 -30.74
C ALA A 215 -15.16 7.78 -30.51
N TRP A 216 -14.99 7.14 -29.36
CA TRP A 216 -15.55 5.82 -29.08
C TRP A 216 -16.96 5.90 -28.53
N LYS A 217 -17.87 5.07 -29.07
CA LYS A 217 -19.28 5.02 -28.65
C LYS A 217 -19.71 3.60 -28.30
N SER A 218 -20.02 3.36 -27.03
CA SER A 218 -20.39 2.04 -26.52
C SER A 218 -21.81 2.07 -25.93
N PRO A 219 -22.71 1.16 -26.34
CA PRO A 219 -24.04 1.05 -25.72
C PRO A 219 -23.94 0.49 -24.30
N LEU A 220 -24.96 0.74 -23.49
CA LEU A 220 -25.10 0.09 -22.18
C LEU A 220 -25.36 -1.43 -22.34
N PRO A 221 -25.15 -2.23 -21.28
CA PRO A 221 -25.54 -3.65 -21.24
C PRO A 221 -27.06 -3.81 -21.14
N GLU A 222 -27.74 -3.53 -22.26
CA GLU A 222 -29.17 -3.76 -22.47
C GLU A 222 -29.48 -5.24 -22.23
N THR A 223 -30.27 -5.52 -21.19
CA THR A 223 -30.50 -6.89 -20.72
C THR A 223 -31.99 -7.22 -20.64
N TYR A 224 -32.35 -8.34 -21.25
CA TYR A 224 -33.68 -8.94 -21.23
C TYR A 224 -33.65 -10.13 -20.29
N GLN A 225 -34.52 -10.18 -19.29
CA GLN A 225 -34.53 -11.29 -18.32
C GLN A 225 -35.91 -11.87 -18.17
N VAL A 226 -35.95 -13.19 -17.99
CA VAL A 226 -37.13 -13.92 -17.53
C VAL A 226 -36.72 -14.82 -16.39
N GLY A 227 -37.59 -15.01 -15.41
CA GLY A 227 -37.29 -15.80 -14.24
C GLY A 227 -38.50 -16.46 -13.62
N ALA A 228 -38.25 -17.48 -12.81
CA ALA A 228 -39.24 -18.16 -12.02
C ALA A 228 -38.71 -18.43 -10.61
N ALA A 229 -39.59 -18.39 -9.63
CA ALA A 229 -39.27 -18.70 -8.24
C ALA A 229 -40.34 -19.61 -7.63
N LEU A 230 -39.89 -20.58 -6.85
CA LEU A 230 -40.69 -21.48 -6.05
C LEU A 230 -40.41 -21.20 -4.57
N ILE A 231 -41.43 -20.85 -3.80
CA ILE A 231 -41.37 -20.52 -2.37
C ILE A 231 -42.13 -21.62 -1.61
N LEU A 232 -41.40 -22.47 -0.90
CA LEU A 232 -41.92 -23.64 -0.21
C LEU A 232 -41.87 -23.42 1.31
N PRO A 233 -42.97 -23.00 1.95
CA PRO A 233 -43.04 -22.97 3.41
C PRO A 233 -43.01 -24.40 3.95
N MET A 234 -42.02 -24.71 4.80
CA MET A 234 -41.90 -26.03 5.44
C MET A 234 -42.71 -26.10 6.75
N THR A 235 -43.03 -24.95 7.34
CA THR A 235 -43.85 -24.82 8.54
C THR A 235 -45.11 -23.99 8.26
N SER A 236 -46.19 -24.26 8.98
CA SER A 236 -47.48 -23.56 8.80
C SER A 236 -47.42 -22.06 9.12
N ASP A 237 -46.52 -21.66 10.03
CA ASP A 237 -46.22 -20.26 10.38
C ASP A 237 -45.35 -19.54 9.34
N LYS A 238 -44.85 -20.28 8.34
CA LYS A 238 -43.93 -19.81 7.31
C LYS A 238 -42.61 -19.25 7.85
N LEU A 239 -42.22 -19.55 9.09
CA LEU A 239 -40.92 -19.11 9.61
C LEU A 239 -39.78 -19.92 8.99
N THR A 240 -40.02 -21.20 8.67
CA THR A 240 -39.07 -22.02 7.92
C THR A 240 -39.52 -22.18 6.48
N GLN A 241 -38.69 -21.74 5.53
CA GLN A 241 -39.01 -21.73 4.10
C GLN A 241 -37.81 -22.16 3.26
N PHE A 242 -38.07 -22.82 2.14
CA PHE A 242 -37.10 -23.06 1.09
C PHE A 242 -37.52 -22.30 -0.17
N ILE A 243 -36.62 -21.51 -0.73
CA ILE A 243 -36.84 -20.74 -1.96
C ILE A 243 -35.88 -21.28 -3.01
N LEU A 244 -36.41 -21.60 -4.18
CA LEU A 244 -35.63 -21.98 -5.36
C LEU A 244 -35.97 -21.02 -6.49
N SER A 245 -34.97 -20.39 -7.10
CA SER A 245 -35.13 -19.46 -8.21
C SER A 245 -34.27 -19.85 -9.41
N SER A 246 -34.74 -19.49 -10.59
CA SER A 246 -34.04 -19.69 -11.85
C SER A 246 -34.33 -18.54 -12.79
N ASP A 247 -33.29 -17.97 -13.40
CA ASP A 247 -33.40 -16.87 -14.36
C ASP A 247 -32.64 -17.20 -15.65
N ALA A 248 -33.15 -16.70 -16.78
CA ALA A 248 -32.46 -16.62 -18.05
C ALA A 248 -32.28 -15.15 -18.42
N ALA A 249 -31.03 -14.70 -18.55
CA ALA A 249 -30.66 -13.33 -18.82
C ALA A 249 -29.93 -13.23 -20.16
N TRP A 250 -30.49 -12.46 -21.07
CA TRP A 250 -29.91 -12.17 -22.37
C TRP A 250 -29.46 -10.70 -22.43
N THR A 251 -28.16 -10.48 -22.43
CA THR A 251 -27.59 -9.16 -22.73
C THR A 251 -27.31 -9.07 -24.21
N ARG A 252 -27.67 -7.95 -24.84
CA ARG A 252 -27.49 -7.76 -26.29
C ARG A 252 -26.05 -8.04 -26.72
N LYS A 253 -25.86 -8.82 -27.79
CA LYS A 253 -24.54 -9.26 -28.30
C LYS A 253 -23.76 -10.19 -27.36
N GLU A 254 -24.34 -10.68 -26.26
CA GLU A 254 -23.77 -11.70 -25.39
C GLU A 254 -24.57 -13.01 -25.48
N ALA A 255 -23.96 -14.12 -25.04
CA ALA A 255 -24.67 -15.39 -24.87
C ALA A 255 -25.72 -15.31 -23.75
N ILE A 256 -26.76 -16.14 -23.83
CA ILE A 256 -27.78 -16.24 -22.77
C ILE A 256 -27.14 -16.87 -21.54
N ARG A 257 -27.24 -16.18 -20.41
CA ARG A 257 -26.80 -16.66 -19.09
C ARG A 257 -27.96 -17.30 -18.36
N TYR A 258 -27.75 -18.49 -17.82
CA TYR A 258 -28.72 -19.16 -16.96
C TYR A 258 -28.25 -19.10 -15.52
N LYS A 259 -29.15 -18.81 -14.59
CA LYS A 259 -28.83 -18.61 -13.18
C LYS A 259 -29.78 -19.45 -12.34
N ILE A 260 -29.26 -20.11 -11.32
CA ILE A 260 -30.05 -20.85 -10.34
C ILE A 260 -29.63 -20.46 -8.92
N GLY A 261 -30.59 -20.40 -8.01
CA GLY A 261 -30.37 -19.99 -6.62
C GLY A 261 -31.29 -20.72 -5.64
N GLY A 262 -30.76 -21.10 -4.48
CA GLY A 262 -31.50 -21.70 -3.38
C GLY A 262 -31.28 -20.95 -2.08
N GLU A 263 -32.35 -20.61 -1.36
CA GLU A 263 -32.32 -20.00 -0.02
C GLU A 263 -33.11 -20.90 0.94
N PHE A 264 -32.45 -21.38 1.99
CA PHE A 264 -33.10 -22.04 3.12
C PHE A 264 -33.13 -21.07 4.29
N LEU A 265 -34.33 -20.63 4.66
CA LEU A 265 -34.59 -19.75 5.80
C LEU A 265 -35.09 -20.61 6.97
N LEU A 266 -34.39 -20.60 8.09
CA LEU A 266 -34.72 -21.30 9.32
C LEU A 266 -35.25 -20.30 10.36
N ASN A 267 -36.49 -20.52 10.79
CA ASN A 267 -37.19 -19.73 11.81
C ASN A 267 -37.19 -18.21 11.57
N ASP A 268 -37.08 -17.75 10.31
CA ASP A 268 -36.94 -16.34 9.94
C ASP A 268 -35.73 -15.64 10.61
N VAL A 269 -34.76 -16.41 11.13
CA VAL A 269 -33.55 -15.93 11.82
C VAL A 269 -32.31 -16.19 10.97
N PHE A 270 -32.12 -17.42 10.50
CA PHE A 270 -30.90 -17.81 9.80
C PHE A 270 -31.22 -18.22 8.36
N ALA A 271 -30.48 -17.67 7.41
CA ALA A 271 -30.59 -18.02 6.00
C ALA A 271 -29.29 -18.66 5.51
N VAL A 272 -29.39 -19.75 4.76
CA VAL A 272 -28.27 -20.32 3.98
C VAL A 272 -28.61 -20.24 2.51
N ARG A 273 -27.63 -19.86 1.70
CA ARG A 273 -27.81 -19.61 0.28
C ARG A 273 -26.73 -20.28 -0.54
N SER A 274 -27.13 -20.79 -1.69
CA SER A 274 -26.24 -21.32 -2.71
C SER A 274 -26.75 -20.92 -4.08
N GLY A 275 -25.84 -20.59 -4.99
CA GLY A 275 -26.19 -20.23 -6.35
C GLY A 275 -25.15 -20.67 -7.36
N TYR A 276 -25.60 -20.86 -8.60
CA TYR A 276 -24.76 -21.26 -9.72
C TYR A 276 -25.21 -20.54 -10.99
N LYS A 277 -24.24 -20.13 -11.82
CA LYS A 277 -24.43 -19.43 -13.08
C LYS A 277 -23.79 -20.24 -14.21
N PHE A 278 -24.55 -20.45 -15.27
CA PHE A 278 -24.12 -21.15 -16.48
C PHE A 278 -23.96 -20.16 -17.63
N ASN A 279 -22.99 -20.42 -18.50
CA ASN A 279 -22.64 -19.57 -19.66
C ASN A 279 -22.32 -18.12 -19.25
N ASP A 280 -21.91 -17.90 -18.00
CA ASP A 280 -21.47 -16.62 -17.53
C ASP A 280 -19.95 -16.53 -17.73
N ALA A 281 -19.52 -15.70 -18.68
CA ALA A 281 -18.10 -15.38 -18.83
C ALA A 281 -17.58 -14.50 -17.69
N SER A 282 -18.49 -14.01 -16.82
CA SER A 282 -18.13 -13.28 -15.60
C SER A 282 -17.52 -14.23 -14.59
N ILE A 283 -16.46 -13.74 -13.95
CA ILE A 283 -15.37 -14.45 -13.30
C ILE A 283 -15.77 -15.50 -12.22
N SER A 284 -16.99 -15.48 -11.67
CA SER A 284 -17.49 -16.40 -10.63
C SER A 284 -18.71 -17.20 -11.10
N ASN A 285 -18.59 -18.53 -11.16
CA ASN A 285 -19.68 -19.43 -11.58
C ASN A 285 -20.57 -19.91 -10.44
N TRP A 286 -20.08 -19.98 -9.20
CA TRP A 286 -20.88 -20.38 -8.04
C TRP A 286 -20.72 -19.37 -6.91
N ALA A 287 -21.65 -19.37 -5.97
CA ALA A 287 -21.56 -18.56 -4.76
C ALA A 287 -22.28 -19.26 -3.61
N ALA A 288 -21.81 -18.99 -2.40
CA ALA A 288 -22.43 -19.43 -1.17
C ALA A 288 -22.57 -18.22 -0.23
N GLY A 289 -23.66 -18.18 0.54
CA GLY A 289 -23.87 -17.08 1.46
C GLY A 289 -24.72 -17.48 2.66
N PHE A 290 -24.70 -16.62 3.67
CA PHE A 290 -25.61 -16.74 4.80
C PHE A 290 -26.24 -15.40 5.13
N GLY A 291 -27.33 -15.44 5.89
CA GLY A 291 -28.02 -14.26 6.39
C GLY A 291 -28.43 -14.45 7.83
N LEU A 292 -28.36 -13.38 8.61
CA LEU A 292 -28.82 -13.32 9.99
C LEU A 292 -29.84 -12.20 10.13
N ASN A 293 -31.08 -12.56 10.41
CA ASN A 293 -32.18 -11.66 10.72
C ASN A 293 -32.24 -11.46 12.24
N MET A 294 -32.18 -10.20 12.66
CA MET A 294 -32.24 -9.79 14.06
C MET A 294 -33.37 -8.77 14.27
N PRO A 295 -34.22 -8.96 15.30
CA PRO A 295 -35.17 -7.93 15.71
C PRO A 295 -34.42 -6.75 16.34
N ALA A 296 -34.68 -5.53 15.87
CA ALA A 296 -34.20 -4.29 16.47
C ALA A 296 -35.39 -3.44 16.92
N THR A 297 -35.90 -3.74 18.12
CA THR A 297 -37.07 -3.06 18.70
C THR A 297 -36.79 -1.56 18.94
N TRP A 298 -35.53 -1.22 19.25
CA TRP A 298 -35.04 0.14 19.49
C TRP A 298 -34.97 1.00 18.21
N LEU A 299 -34.81 0.39 17.03
CA LEU A 299 -34.64 1.12 15.77
C LEU A 299 -35.96 1.13 14.98
N ALA A 300 -36.95 1.90 15.42
CA ALA A 300 -38.28 1.96 14.79
C ALA A 300 -38.91 0.57 14.53
N ARG A 301 -38.67 -0.38 15.46
CA ARG A 301 -39.08 -1.79 15.35
C ARG A 301 -38.62 -2.42 14.04
N ALA A 302 -37.41 -2.10 13.63
CA ALA A 302 -36.83 -2.63 12.41
C ALA A 302 -36.50 -4.11 12.58
N ARG A 303 -36.55 -4.83 11.46
CA ARG A 303 -35.83 -6.08 11.29
C ARG A 303 -34.53 -5.76 10.57
N ILE A 304 -33.41 -6.03 11.23
CA ILE A 304 -32.08 -5.90 10.64
C ILE A 304 -31.70 -7.26 10.06
N ARG A 305 -31.20 -7.28 8.84
CA ARG A 305 -30.63 -8.47 8.22
C ARG A 305 -29.20 -8.17 7.81
N PHE A 306 -28.27 -8.95 8.35
CA PHE A 306 -26.90 -9.01 7.87
C PHE A 306 -26.80 -10.14 6.85
N ASP A 307 -26.31 -9.88 5.65
CA ASP A 307 -26.02 -10.92 4.66
C ASP A 307 -24.54 -10.89 4.28
N TYR A 308 -23.98 -12.08 4.11
CA TYR A 308 -22.63 -12.31 3.61
C TYR A 308 -22.66 -13.28 2.45
N ALA A 309 -21.84 -13.03 1.43
CA ALA A 309 -21.65 -13.95 0.32
C ALA A 309 -20.18 -14.07 -0.09
N TYR A 310 -19.79 -15.32 -0.35
CA TYR A 310 -18.52 -15.73 -0.92
C TYR A 310 -18.75 -16.15 -2.38
N ALA A 311 -17.94 -15.61 -3.28
CA ALA A 311 -17.98 -15.90 -4.70
C ALA A 311 -16.54 -16.00 -5.24
N PRO A 312 -16.02 -17.19 -5.56
CA PRO A 312 -14.65 -17.37 -6.02
C PRO A 312 -14.42 -16.79 -7.40
N LEU A 313 -13.20 -16.34 -7.66
CA LEU A 313 -12.79 -15.71 -8.91
C LEU A 313 -11.58 -16.45 -9.50
N PRO A 314 -11.76 -17.64 -10.10
CA PRO A 314 -10.65 -18.53 -10.45
C PRO A 314 -9.64 -17.93 -11.44
N VAL A 315 -10.06 -16.95 -12.25
CA VAL A 315 -9.18 -16.27 -13.21
C VAL A 315 -8.11 -15.42 -12.52
N PHE A 316 -8.38 -14.96 -11.30
CA PHE A 316 -7.49 -14.09 -10.52
C PHE A 316 -6.86 -14.80 -9.32
N ASP A 317 -7.13 -16.10 -9.12
CA ASP A 317 -6.76 -16.83 -7.90
C ASP A 317 -7.24 -16.15 -6.60
N GLU A 318 -8.38 -15.46 -6.68
CA GLU A 318 -8.97 -14.65 -5.62
C GLU A 318 -10.41 -15.08 -5.30
N ALA A 319 -11.00 -14.46 -4.28
CA ALA A 319 -12.43 -14.57 -4.00
C ALA A 319 -13.04 -13.22 -3.63
N ALA A 320 -14.25 -12.98 -4.13
CA ALA A 320 -15.02 -11.80 -3.79
C ALA A 320 -15.87 -12.04 -2.54
N HIS A 321 -15.71 -11.15 -1.56
CA HIS A 321 -16.48 -11.14 -0.32
C HIS A 321 -17.45 -9.97 -0.35
N ARG A 322 -18.74 -10.23 -0.11
CA ARG A 322 -19.79 -9.21 -0.13
C ARG A 322 -20.50 -9.12 1.20
N PHE A 323 -20.76 -7.89 1.64
CA PHE A 323 -21.44 -7.59 2.89
C PHE A 323 -22.65 -6.70 2.61
N SER A 324 -23.79 -7.08 3.20
CA SER A 324 -25.03 -6.33 3.08
C SER A 324 -25.68 -6.15 4.45
N LEU A 325 -26.19 -4.94 4.67
CA LEU A 325 -27.10 -4.62 5.76
C LEU A 325 -28.44 -4.21 5.17
N TYR A 326 -29.50 -4.85 5.65
CA TYR A 326 -30.87 -4.55 5.24
C TYR A 326 -31.73 -4.24 6.47
N PHE A 327 -32.54 -3.20 6.38
CA PHE A 327 -33.45 -2.74 7.41
C PHE A 327 -34.87 -2.75 6.86
N ALA A 328 -35.80 -3.42 7.55
CA ALA A 328 -37.24 -3.30 7.29
C ALA A 328 -37.93 -2.68 8.50
N PHE A 329 -38.38 -1.43 8.37
CA PHE A 329 -38.94 -0.65 9.47
C PHE A 329 -40.40 -1.03 9.76
N GLY A 330 -40.80 -0.98 11.04
CA GLY A 330 -42.17 -1.34 11.45
C GLY A 330 -42.48 -2.84 11.29
N SER A 331 -41.49 -3.70 11.53
CA SER A 331 -41.63 -5.15 11.34
C SER A 331 -42.36 -5.88 12.46
N PHE A 332 -42.43 -5.30 13.67
CA PHE A 332 -43.04 -5.91 14.86
C PHE A 332 -44.23 -5.10 15.40
N SER A 333 -45.27 -5.81 15.86
CA SER A 333 -46.38 -5.20 16.61
C SER A 333 -45.94 -4.79 18.03
N LYS A 334 -46.71 -3.89 18.68
CA LYS A 334 -46.38 -3.39 20.03
C LYS A 334 -46.36 -4.53 21.08
N ASP A 335 -47.19 -5.56 20.88
CA ASP A 335 -47.35 -6.70 21.80
C ASP A 335 -46.30 -7.80 21.57
N GLU A 336 -45.84 -8.02 20.33
CA GLU A 336 -44.71 -8.93 20.03
C GLU A 336 -43.38 -8.38 20.58
N VAL A 337 -43.22 -7.06 20.60
CA VAL A 337 -42.06 -6.39 21.21
C VAL A 337 -42.05 -6.67 22.71
N LEU A 338 -43.19 -6.50 23.41
CA LEU A 338 -43.31 -6.77 24.86
C LEU A 338 -43.02 -8.25 25.20
N GLY A 339 -43.47 -9.19 24.37
CA GLY A 339 -43.18 -10.62 24.55
C GLY A 339 -41.72 -10.99 24.30
N ALA A 340 -41.08 -10.45 23.25
CA ALA A 340 -39.68 -10.69 22.95
C ALA A 340 -38.74 -10.00 23.95
N GLN A 341 -39.11 -8.81 24.44
CA GLN A 341 -38.38 -8.10 25.51
C GLN A 341 -38.46 -8.86 26.83
N ALA A 342 -39.64 -9.39 27.18
CA ALA A 342 -39.82 -10.25 28.35
C ALA A 342 -39.03 -11.59 28.23
N TYR A 343 -38.88 -12.14 27.03
CA TYR A 343 -38.08 -13.35 26.79
C TYR A 343 -36.56 -13.09 26.79
N MET A 344 -36.11 -11.93 26.29
CA MET A 344 -34.69 -11.55 26.34
C MET A 344 -34.25 -11.09 27.73
N GLU A 345 -35.10 -10.37 28.49
CA GLU A 345 -34.78 -9.93 29.84
C GLU A 345 -34.93 -11.05 30.89
N SER A 346 -35.74 -12.08 30.64
CA SER A 346 -35.87 -13.23 31.55
C SER A 346 -34.74 -14.26 31.43
N GLY A 347 -33.88 -14.15 30.42
CA GLY A 347 -32.79 -15.10 30.16
C GLY A 347 -31.37 -14.59 30.44
N ILE A 348 -31.19 -13.30 30.76
CA ILE A 348 -29.86 -12.71 30.97
C ILE A 348 -29.60 -12.60 32.47
N THR A 349 -28.58 -13.30 32.93
CA THR A 349 -28.13 -13.17 34.33
C THR A 349 -27.57 -11.77 34.58
N PRO A 350 -27.65 -11.22 35.80
CA PRO A 350 -27.05 -9.93 36.14
C PRO A 350 -25.55 -9.83 35.79
N GLU A 351 -24.86 -10.97 35.76
CA GLU A 351 -23.45 -11.12 35.40
C GLU A 351 -23.21 -10.94 33.89
N GLU A 352 -24.06 -11.51 33.03
CA GLU A 352 -23.98 -11.32 31.58
C GLU A 352 -24.32 -9.87 31.17
N ALA A 353 -25.24 -9.22 31.87
CA ALA A 353 -25.53 -7.81 31.68
C ALA A 353 -24.36 -6.90 32.08
N ALA A 354 -23.57 -7.30 33.09
CA ALA A 354 -22.34 -6.61 33.48
C ALA A 354 -21.22 -6.81 32.45
N ASN A 355 -21.00 -8.04 32.00
CA ASN A 355 -20.00 -8.36 30.97
C ASN A 355 -20.25 -7.63 29.64
N MET A 356 -21.51 -7.42 29.29
CA MET A 356 -21.88 -6.70 28.06
C MET A 356 -21.60 -5.19 28.15
N ARG A 357 -21.74 -4.61 29.35
CA ARG A 357 -21.37 -3.21 29.60
C ARG A 357 -19.84 -3.04 29.58
N ASP A 358 -19.12 -3.99 30.16
CA ASP A 358 -17.65 -3.99 30.10
C ASP A 358 -17.15 -4.10 28.66
N LEU A 359 -17.73 -5.01 27.85
CA LEU A 359 -17.39 -5.14 26.44
C LEU A 359 -17.68 -3.85 25.63
N GLN A 360 -18.81 -3.18 25.90
CA GLN A 360 -19.13 -1.88 25.29
C GLN A 360 -18.08 -0.82 25.62
N SER A 361 -17.69 -0.71 26.91
CA SER A 361 -16.67 0.25 27.32
C SER A 361 -15.29 -0.04 26.70
N GLN A 362 -14.94 -1.31 26.52
CA GLN A 362 -13.70 -1.71 25.84
C GLN A 362 -13.72 -1.33 24.35
N MET A 363 -14.85 -1.55 23.66
CA MET A 363 -15.00 -1.15 22.26
C MET A 363 -14.94 0.36 22.06
N GLU A 364 -15.58 1.15 22.94
CA GLU A 364 -15.50 2.61 22.89
C GLU A 364 -14.07 3.13 23.10
N GLN A 365 -13.32 2.51 24.02
CA GLN A 365 -11.92 2.86 24.24
C GLN A 365 -11.06 2.54 23.01
N GLN A 366 -11.22 1.36 22.40
CA GLN A 366 -10.47 0.99 21.19
C GLN A 366 -10.78 1.91 20.00
N LEU A 367 -12.04 2.33 19.86
CA LEU A 367 -12.43 3.26 18.80
C LEU A 367 -11.73 4.61 18.97
N LYS A 368 -11.67 5.13 20.20
CA LYS A 368 -11.02 6.39 20.52
C LYS A 368 -9.51 6.33 20.29
N ASP A 369 -8.86 5.25 20.70
CA ASP A 369 -7.43 5.04 20.50
C ASP A 369 -7.08 4.96 18.99
N ALA A 370 -7.95 4.33 18.20
CA ALA A 370 -7.80 4.24 16.74
C ALA A 370 -7.99 5.61 16.04
N GLU A 371 -8.94 6.43 16.50
CA GLU A 371 -9.13 7.80 16.00
C GLU A 371 -7.92 8.69 16.29
N GLU A 372 -7.36 8.61 17.51
CA GLU A 372 -6.15 9.34 17.87
C GLU A 372 -4.93 8.90 17.03
N ALA A 373 -4.79 7.60 16.76
CA ALA A 373 -3.74 7.07 15.90
C ALA A 373 -3.87 7.58 14.45
N ASN A 374 -5.09 7.60 13.90
CA ASN A 374 -5.35 8.12 12.55
C ASN A 374 -5.05 9.61 12.42
N GLN A 375 -5.36 10.41 13.45
CA GLN A 375 -4.99 11.84 13.46
C GLN A 375 -3.47 12.04 13.47
N ARG A 376 -2.73 11.25 14.26
CA ARG A 376 -1.26 11.29 14.28
C ARG A 376 -0.66 10.92 12.93
N LEU A 377 -1.18 9.89 12.27
CA LEU A 377 -0.74 9.48 10.94
C LEU A 377 -0.99 10.56 9.89
N LYS A 378 -2.13 11.23 9.95
CA LYS A 378 -2.44 12.34 9.02
C LYS A 378 -1.48 13.51 9.19
N LEU A 379 -1.18 13.92 10.42
CA LEU A 379 -0.20 14.96 10.70
C LEU A 379 1.20 14.57 10.19
N ALA A 380 1.64 13.34 10.45
CA ALA A 380 2.92 12.84 9.96
C ALA A 380 2.99 12.80 8.43
N ALA A 381 1.89 12.46 7.75
CA ALA A 381 1.82 12.47 6.29
C ALA A 381 1.91 13.90 5.71
N GLU A 382 1.26 14.88 6.35
CA GLU A 382 1.33 16.29 5.96
C GLU A 382 2.76 16.85 6.15
N GLU A 383 3.44 16.51 7.24
CA GLU A 383 4.85 16.86 7.48
C GLU A 383 5.79 16.25 6.43
N LEU A 384 5.57 14.98 6.07
CA LEU A 384 6.34 14.29 5.04
C LEU A 384 6.19 14.94 3.67
N GLU A 385 4.96 15.32 3.29
CA GLU A 385 4.71 16.00 2.01
C GLU A 385 5.32 17.41 1.98
N ALA A 386 5.31 18.15 3.10
CA ALA A 386 6.00 19.43 3.20
C ALA A 386 7.52 19.26 3.02
N MET A 387 8.11 18.23 3.64
CA MET A 387 9.53 17.90 3.50
C MET A 387 9.91 17.52 2.06
N LYS A 388 9.07 16.71 1.39
CA LYS A 388 9.30 16.34 -0.02
C LYS A 388 9.28 17.54 -0.95
N ARG A 389 8.39 18.52 -0.73
CA ARG A 389 8.30 19.74 -1.54
C ARG A 389 9.54 20.62 -1.38
N ASP A 390 9.98 20.85 -0.13
CA ASP A 390 11.21 21.59 0.16
C ASP A 390 12.44 20.93 -0.48
N LEU A 391 12.52 19.59 -0.42
CA LEU A 391 13.60 18.85 -1.05
C LEU A 391 13.56 18.93 -2.59
N ALA A 392 12.38 18.85 -3.20
CA ALA A 392 12.21 18.97 -4.64
C ALA A 392 12.63 20.37 -5.17
N GLU A 393 12.27 21.43 -4.46
CA GLU A 393 12.67 22.81 -4.80
C GLU A 393 14.20 22.97 -4.74
N LYS A 394 14.84 22.46 -3.69
CA LYS A 394 16.30 22.50 -3.54
C LYS A 394 17.03 21.68 -4.61
N LEU A 395 16.49 20.51 -4.99
CA LEU A 395 17.03 19.70 -6.07
C LEU A 395 16.94 20.39 -7.43
N ALA A 396 15.88 21.15 -7.69
CA ALA A 396 15.76 21.95 -8.91
C ALA A 396 16.87 23.01 -9.01
N ILE A 397 17.21 23.68 -7.90
CA ILE A 397 18.32 24.64 -7.85
C ILE A 397 19.66 23.95 -8.17
N ILE A 398 19.93 22.79 -7.57
CA ILE A 398 21.16 22.02 -7.83
C ILE A 398 21.26 21.63 -9.31
N ASN A 399 20.19 21.07 -9.88
CA ASN A 399 20.19 20.67 -11.30
C ASN A 399 20.45 21.86 -12.23
N GLY A 400 19.95 23.06 -11.87
CA GLY A 400 20.27 24.29 -12.58
C GLY A 400 21.75 24.65 -12.54
N ILE A 401 22.40 24.54 -11.37
CA ILE A 401 23.84 24.83 -11.21
C ILE A 401 24.70 23.77 -11.95
N ILE A 402 24.28 22.50 -11.93
CA ILE A 402 24.97 21.40 -12.61
C ILE A 402 24.93 21.57 -14.13
N GLY A 403 23.78 21.99 -14.67
CA GLY A 403 23.61 22.23 -16.11
C GLY A 403 24.54 23.30 -16.69
N GLU A 404 25.15 24.15 -15.86
CA GLU A 404 26.10 25.16 -16.32
C GLU A 404 27.47 24.59 -16.76
N ASP A 405 27.82 23.34 -16.40
CA ASP A 405 29.04 22.64 -16.82
C ASP A 405 28.95 21.11 -16.62
N PRO A 406 28.25 20.40 -17.53
CA PRO A 406 27.95 18.97 -17.39
C PRO A 406 29.19 18.06 -17.50
N GLY A 407 30.36 18.59 -17.90
CA GLY A 407 31.60 17.81 -18.05
C GLY A 407 32.35 17.55 -16.74
N LYS A 408 32.06 18.32 -15.67
CA LYS A 408 32.77 18.27 -14.38
C LYS A 408 31.89 17.92 -13.18
N MET A 409 30.58 17.78 -13.41
CA MET A 409 29.57 17.44 -12.41
C MET A 409 28.79 16.22 -12.84
N ARG A 410 28.73 15.20 -11.98
CA ARG A 410 27.88 14.02 -12.19
C ARG A 410 27.05 13.80 -10.94
N MET A 411 25.73 13.68 -11.11
CA MET A 411 24.88 13.23 -10.02
C MET A 411 25.08 11.72 -9.83
N ALA A 412 25.47 11.33 -8.63
CA ALA A 412 25.53 9.93 -8.22
C ALA A 412 24.24 9.62 -7.47
N TYR A 413 23.40 8.79 -8.10
CA TYR A 413 22.12 8.43 -7.53
C TYR A 413 22.29 7.34 -6.47
N ARG A 414 22.23 7.68 -5.18
CA ARG A 414 22.11 6.72 -4.06
C ARG A 414 20.68 6.74 -3.51
N LYS A 415 19.98 5.61 -3.62
CA LYS A 415 18.58 5.43 -3.23
C LYS A 415 18.44 5.32 -1.71
N ASP A 416 17.67 6.20 -1.08
CA ASP A 416 17.19 6.05 0.30
C ASP A 416 15.95 5.14 0.30
N GLU A 417 15.97 4.04 1.07
CA GLU A 417 14.88 3.06 1.15
C GLU A 417 13.64 3.58 1.89
N THR A 418 13.79 4.62 2.71
CA THR A 418 12.74 5.18 3.58
C THR A 418 12.01 6.36 2.95
N THR A 419 12.74 7.23 2.24
CA THR A 419 12.17 8.43 1.61
C THR A 419 12.02 8.29 0.09
N GLY A 420 12.68 7.31 -0.53
CA GLY A 420 12.77 7.15 -1.98
C GLY A 420 13.59 8.25 -2.68
N LEU A 421 14.10 9.23 -1.93
CA LEU A 421 14.85 10.36 -2.47
C LEU A 421 16.35 10.07 -2.52
N THR A 422 16.97 10.68 -3.51
CA THR A 422 18.34 10.37 -3.93
C THR A 422 19.16 11.65 -3.96
N THR A 423 20.23 11.72 -3.18
CA THR A 423 20.99 12.97 -3.00
C THR A 423 22.48 12.73 -2.89
N GLY A 424 23.18 12.81 -4.02
CA GLY A 424 24.65 12.79 -4.09
C GLY A 424 25.15 13.44 -5.38
N GLY A 425 26.07 14.40 -5.27
CA GLY A 425 26.76 14.99 -6.42
C GLY A 425 28.26 14.74 -6.33
N VAL A 426 28.86 14.19 -7.39
CA VAL A 426 30.30 14.03 -7.54
C VAL A 426 30.82 15.19 -8.38
N LEU A 427 31.67 16.02 -7.78
CA LEU A 427 32.39 17.09 -8.48
C LEU A 427 33.88 16.80 -8.53
N THR A 428 34.56 17.33 -9.54
CA THR A 428 36.02 17.16 -9.67
C THR A 428 36.71 18.48 -9.99
N VAL A 429 37.82 18.75 -9.29
CA VAL A 429 38.72 19.87 -9.54
C VAL A 429 40.10 19.35 -9.90
N PHE A 430 40.66 19.83 -11.01
CA PHE A 430 41.96 19.36 -11.53
C PHE A 430 43.13 20.27 -11.13
N PHE A 431 44.31 19.67 -11.02
CA PHE A 431 45.55 20.36 -10.65
C PHE A 431 46.64 20.18 -11.71
N ASP A 432 47.53 21.16 -11.81
CA ASP A 432 48.73 21.06 -12.63
C ASP A 432 49.74 20.09 -11.99
N PHE A 433 50.70 19.63 -12.81
CA PHE A 433 51.75 18.73 -12.37
C PHE A 433 52.53 19.34 -11.20
N ASP A 434 52.71 18.56 -10.13
CA ASP A 434 53.42 18.97 -8.92
C ASP A 434 52.89 20.24 -8.22
N GLN A 435 51.65 20.63 -8.50
CA GLN A 435 51.02 21.82 -7.90
C GLN A 435 49.86 21.45 -6.96
N ALA A 436 49.75 22.22 -5.88
CA ALA A 436 48.59 22.23 -4.98
C ALA A 436 47.71 23.48 -5.13
N SER A 437 48.13 24.47 -5.90
CA SER A 437 47.35 25.69 -6.16
C SER A 437 46.17 25.39 -7.09
N ILE A 438 45.00 25.95 -6.77
CA ILE A 438 43.81 25.87 -7.63
C ILE A 438 44.06 26.63 -8.93
N ARG A 439 43.91 25.94 -10.07
CA ARG A 439 44.13 26.53 -11.40
C ARG A 439 43.12 27.65 -11.66
N PRO A 440 43.48 28.72 -12.40
CA PRO A 440 42.53 29.76 -12.76
C PRO A 440 41.27 29.24 -13.45
N SER A 441 41.39 28.19 -14.28
CA SER A 441 40.28 27.53 -14.97
C SER A 441 39.29 26.82 -14.03
N GLU A 442 39.71 26.45 -12.82
CA GLU A 442 38.88 25.73 -11.85
C GLU A 442 38.15 26.67 -10.87
N ARG A 443 38.44 27.97 -10.90
CA ARG A 443 37.81 28.95 -9.97
C ARG A 443 36.30 29.03 -10.14
N GLN A 444 35.80 28.90 -11.38
CA GLN A 444 34.36 28.89 -11.66
C GLN A 444 33.69 27.62 -11.12
N THR A 445 34.38 26.47 -11.21
CA THR A 445 33.93 25.21 -10.60
C THR A 445 33.87 25.36 -9.08
N MET A 446 34.89 25.96 -8.45
CA MET A 446 34.90 26.21 -7.01
C MET A 446 33.77 27.15 -6.54
N GLU A 447 33.42 28.16 -7.33
CA GLU A 447 32.30 29.06 -7.04
C GLU A 447 30.95 28.31 -7.07
N ARG A 448 30.77 27.40 -8.03
CA ARG A 448 29.57 26.55 -8.11
C ARG A 448 29.47 25.60 -6.92
N VAL A 449 30.57 24.96 -6.52
CA VAL A 449 30.64 24.15 -5.29
C VAL A 449 30.22 24.99 -4.09
N GLY A 450 30.75 26.21 -3.98
CA GLY A 450 30.36 27.16 -2.94
C GLY A 450 28.87 27.46 -2.92
N ARG A 451 28.25 27.71 -4.09
CA ARG A 451 26.79 27.92 -4.19
C ARG A 451 26.00 26.70 -3.72
N ILE A 452 26.36 25.50 -4.18
CA ILE A 452 25.68 24.24 -3.82
C ILE A 452 25.75 24.00 -2.30
N LEU A 453 26.94 24.15 -1.70
CA LEU A 453 27.15 23.97 -0.25
C LEU A 453 26.47 25.06 0.60
N LYS A 454 25.96 26.14 0.00
CA LYS A 454 25.19 27.18 0.71
C LYS A 454 23.67 27.04 0.53
N THR A 455 23.20 26.18 -0.39
CA THR A 455 21.76 25.93 -0.62
C THR A 455 21.12 25.12 0.51
N PHE A 456 21.91 24.34 1.26
CA PHE A 456 21.42 23.50 2.36
C PHE A 456 21.89 24.06 3.71
N PRO A 457 21.07 23.97 4.78
CA PRO A 457 21.42 24.51 6.10
C PRO A 457 22.54 23.73 6.82
N ALA A 458 22.84 22.49 6.41
CA ALA A 458 23.91 21.67 6.97
C ALA A 458 24.41 20.57 5.99
N PRO A 459 25.00 20.93 4.85
CA PRO A 459 25.51 19.91 3.94
C PRO A 459 26.74 19.25 4.54
N ILE A 460 26.91 17.96 4.24
CA ILE A 460 28.13 17.22 4.55
C ILE A 460 28.86 16.99 3.24
N VAL A 461 30.16 17.28 3.19
CA VAL A 461 31.00 17.06 2.01
C VAL A 461 32.24 16.26 2.38
N GLN A 462 32.44 15.18 1.65
CA GLN A 462 33.63 14.35 1.76
C GLN A 462 34.56 14.69 0.59
N LEU A 463 35.85 14.88 0.89
CA LEU A 463 36.85 15.27 -0.11
C LEU A 463 37.90 14.16 -0.28
N SER A 464 38.17 13.80 -1.53
CA SER A 464 39.14 12.76 -1.89
C SER A 464 40.23 13.35 -2.80
N GLY A 465 41.47 13.35 -2.34
CA GLY A 465 42.60 13.96 -3.05
C GLY A 465 43.45 12.92 -3.76
N HIS A 466 43.85 13.19 -5.01
CA HIS A 466 44.58 12.24 -5.86
C HIS A 466 45.76 12.89 -6.59
N THR A 467 46.76 12.09 -6.94
CA THR A 467 47.91 12.45 -7.79
C THR A 467 48.03 11.48 -8.97
N ASP A 468 48.90 11.82 -9.92
CA ASP A 468 49.41 10.82 -10.85
C ASP A 468 50.51 9.98 -10.16
N TRP A 469 51.01 8.96 -10.87
CA TRP A 469 52.04 8.03 -10.38
C TRP A 469 53.48 8.58 -10.38
N ILE A 470 53.71 9.84 -10.78
CA ILE A 470 55.08 10.38 -10.88
C ILE A 470 55.48 10.90 -9.51
N GLY A 471 56.51 10.31 -8.92
CA GLY A 471 57.06 10.70 -7.63
C GLY A 471 57.07 9.54 -6.64
N ASP A 472 57.58 9.80 -5.44
CA ASP A 472 57.48 8.83 -4.34
C ASP A 472 56.07 8.83 -3.74
N GLU A 473 55.58 7.67 -3.32
CA GLU A 473 54.24 7.52 -2.73
C GLU A 473 54.01 8.43 -1.52
N ASP A 474 54.98 8.54 -0.60
CA ASP A 474 54.94 9.48 0.54
C ASP A 474 54.75 10.93 0.07
N TYR A 475 55.45 11.31 -1.00
CA TYR A 475 55.35 12.63 -1.59
C TYR A 475 53.95 12.85 -2.16
N ASN A 476 53.42 11.86 -2.88
CA ASN A 476 52.10 11.89 -3.50
C ASN A 476 50.95 11.94 -2.48
N ILE A 477 51.07 11.24 -1.36
CA ILE A 477 50.13 11.36 -0.23
C ILE A 477 50.14 12.80 0.32
N ASN A 478 51.31 13.36 0.60
CA ASN A 478 51.42 14.75 1.09
C ASN A 478 50.95 15.79 0.05
N LEU A 479 51.22 15.58 -1.24
CA LEU A 479 50.73 16.46 -2.31
C LEU A 479 49.20 16.41 -2.42
N SER A 480 48.61 15.22 -2.35
CA SER A 480 47.15 15.07 -2.34
C SER A 480 46.50 15.76 -1.12
N GLN A 481 47.13 15.69 0.06
CA GLN A 481 46.67 16.41 1.25
C GLN A 481 46.75 17.93 1.07
N ARG A 482 47.87 18.47 0.57
CA ARG A 482 48.02 19.91 0.30
C ARG A 482 46.98 20.44 -0.70
N ARG A 483 46.56 19.62 -1.68
CA ARG A 483 45.47 19.96 -2.61
C ARG A 483 44.12 20.07 -1.89
N LEU A 484 43.83 19.14 -0.99
CA LEU A 484 42.63 19.19 -0.15
C LEU A 484 42.62 20.43 0.74
N ASP A 485 43.74 20.74 1.37
CA ASP A 485 43.88 21.94 2.21
C ASP A 485 43.64 23.22 1.40
N SER A 486 44.19 23.29 0.18
CA SER A 486 43.98 24.42 -0.73
C SER A 486 42.51 24.59 -1.13
N VAL A 487 41.81 23.47 -1.38
CA VAL A 487 40.36 23.44 -1.65
C VAL A 487 39.55 23.93 -0.45
N MET A 488 39.81 23.39 0.74
CA MET A 488 39.10 23.76 1.97
C MET A 488 39.31 25.24 2.30
N VAL A 489 40.56 25.72 2.23
CA VAL A 489 40.91 27.13 2.45
C VAL A 489 40.17 28.04 1.46
N TYR A 490 40.14 27.67 0.18
CA TYR A 490 39.43 28.45 -0.83
C TYR A 490 37.93 28.52 -0.55
N LEU A 491 37.28 27.39 -0.28
CA LEU A 491 35.84 27.34 0.01
C LEU A 491 35.49 28.13 1.28
N SER A 492 36.27 27.98 2.35
CA SER A 492 35.99 28.67 3.61
C SER A 492 36.27 30.17 3.54
N ILE A 493 37.39 30.60 2.94
CA ILE A 493 37.78 32.01 2.94
C ILE A 493 37.07 32.79 1.83
N LYS A 494 37.07 32.26 0.60
CA LYS A 494 36.55 32.96 -0.59
C LYS A 494 35.05 32.73 -0.76
N GLU A 495 34.57 31.49 -0.63
CA GLU A 495 33.14 31.16 -0.81
C GLU A 495 32.29 31.26 0.46
N LYS A 496 32.92 31.45 1.63
CA LYS A 496 32.27 31.53 2.95
C LYS A 496 31.54 30.25 3.36
N VAL A 497 32.04 29.09 2.93
CA VAL A 497 31.51 27.78 3.35
C VAL A 497 31.96 27.47 4.79
N ASN A 498 31.02 27.00 5.61
CA ASN A 498 31.31 26.61 6.99
C ASN A 498 32.29 25.41 7.02
N PRO A 499 33.46 25.52 7.66
CA PRO A 499 34.44 24.43 7.73
C PRO A 499 33.90 23.11 8.32
N SER A 500 32.87 23.18 9.16
CA SER A 500 32.27 21.98 9.77
C SER A 500 31.55 21.06 8.77
N CYS A 501 31.35 21.50 7.51
CA CYS A 501 30.79 20.63 6.46
C CYS A 501 31.79 19.58 5.95
N PHE A 502 33.11 19.79 6.13
CA PHE A 502 34.13 18.87 5.62
C PHE A 502 34.23 17.62 6.51
N PHE A 503 33.72 16.51 6.02
CA PHE A 503 33.73 15.23 6.71
C PHE A 503 34.90 14.37 6.23
N LEU A 504 35.87 14.19 7.14
CA LEU A 504 37.03 13.28 6.98
C LEU A 504 37.69 13.35 5.59
N PRO A 505 38.32 14.48 5.22
CA PRO A 505 39.03 14.60 3.95
C PRO A 505 40.26 13.67 3.91
N VAL A 506 40.41 12.89 2.83
CA VAL A 506 41.48 11.88 2.68
C VAL A 506 42.29 12.10 1.41
N GLY A 507 43.61 12.25 1.57
CA GLY A 507 44.57 12.22 0.48
C GLY A 507 44.99 10.78 0.16
N TYR A 508 44.65 10.30 -1.04
CA TYR A 508 44.95 8.94 -1.52
C TYR A 508 46.25 8.85 -2.33
N GLY A 509 46.89 9.97 -2.66
CA GLY A 509 48.04 9.98 -3.56
C GLY A 509 47.70 9.31 -4.89
N GLU A 510 48.57 8.40 -5.34
CA GLU A 510 48.43 7.67 -6.62
C GLU A 510 47.61 6.38 -6.53
N SER A 511 47.15 5.99 -5.33
CA SER A 511 46.57 4.66 -5.06
C SER A 511 45.19 4.40 -5.71
N LYS A 512 44.51 5.47 -6.16
CA LYS A 512 43.17 5.39 -6.78
C LYS A 512 43.14 6.11 -8.16
N PRO A 513 43.83 5.57 -9.19
CA PRO A 513 43.81 6.14 -10.53
C PRO A 513 42.46 5.89 -11.21
N ILE A 514 41.96 6.89 -11.95
CA ILE A 514 40.74 6.78 -12.78
C ILE A 514 41.05 6.71 -14.27
N ALA A 515 42.29 6.98 -14.65
CA ALA A 515 42.77 6.97 -16.03
C ALA A 515 44.20 6.45 -16.13
N ASP A 516 44.62 6.12 -17.35
CA ASP A 516 45.93 5.52 -17.61
C ASP A 516 47.08 6.51 -17.36
N ASN A 517 47.89 6.21 -16.33
CA ASN A 517 49.06 6.98 -15.93
C ASN A 517 50.20 6.96 -16.98
N SER A 518 50.17 6.04 -17.95
CA SER A 518 51.14 6.01 -19.04
C SER A 518 50.97 7.18 -20.01
N THR A 519 49.78 7.79 -20.07
CA THR A 519 49.44 8.89 -20.97
C THR A 519 49.39 10.25 -20.26
N ASP A 520 49.75 11.33 -20.95
CA ASP A 520 49.69 12.70 -20.41
C ASP A 520 48.27 13.08 -20.00
N ASP A 521 47.29 12.73 -20.85
CA ASP A 521 45.87 12.99 -20.62
C ASP A 521 45.35 12.21 -19.39
N GLY A 522 45.70 10.94 -19.27
CA GLY A 522 45.29 10.13 -18.11
C GLY A 522 45.93 10.62 -16.82
N ARG A 523 47.20 11.04 -16.84
CA ARG A 523 47.82 11.70 -15.67
C ARG A 523 47.11 12.99 -15.28
N GLN A 524 46.68 13.80 -16.24
CA GLN A 524 45.91 15.01 -15.95
C GLN A 524 44.57 14.70 -15.28
N GLN A 525 43.89 13.63 -15.69
CA GLN A 525 42.66 13.18 -15.03
C GLN A 525 42.93 12.68 -13.61
N ASN A 526 44.07 12.03 -13.35
CA ASN A 526 44.42 11.54 -12.01
C ASN A 526 44.83 12.65 -11.03
N ARG A 527 45.35 13.79 -11.50
CA ARG A 527 45.66 14.98 -10.68
C ARG A 527 44.39 15.75 -10.32
N ARG A 528 43.65 15.27 -9.31
CA ARG A 528 42.33 15.81 -8.98
C ARG A 528 41.99 15.81 -7.49
N VAL A 529 40.97 16.58 -7.14
CA VAL A 529 40.20 16.45 -5.90
C VAL A 529 38.75 16.17 -6.28
N GLU A 530 38.17 15.12 -5.70
CA GLU A 530 36.76 14.78 -5.81
C GLU A 530 35.98 15.29 -4.60
N PHE A 531 34.73 15.69 -4.83
CA PHE A 531 33.79 16.10 -3.79
C PHE A 531 32.58 15.19 -3.86
N ASP A 532 32.28 14.52 -2.76
CA ASP A 532 31.03 13.81 -2.56
C ASP A 532 30.16 14.64 -1.62
N ILE A 533 29.10 15.26 -2.16
CA ILE A 533 28.21 16.13 -1.40
C ILE A 533 26.95 15.36 -0.99
N TYR A 534 26.67 15.36 0.30
CA TYR A 534 25.52 14.74 0.95
C TYR A 534 24.55 15.82 1.42
N PHE A 535 23.28 15.69 1.02
CA PHE A 535 22.25 16.71 1.22
C PHE A 535 21.17 16.31 2.24
N ASN A 536 21.28 15.13 2.85
CA ASN A 536 20.40 14.65 3.91
C ASN A 536 21.13 14.66 5.27
N GLU A 537 20.39 14.49 6.36
CA GLU A 537 20.93 14.40 7.73
C GLU A 537 21.61 13.04 8.02
N GLN A 538 21.74 12.15 7.04
CA GLN A 538 22.46 10.89 7.24
C GLN A 538 23.96 11.14 7.17
N GLU A 539 24.65 10.69 8.21
CA GLU A 539 26.10 10.79 8.29
C GLU A 539 26.75 9.87 7.22
N PRO A 540 27.73 10.36 6.43
CA PRO A 540 28.37 9.56 5.40
C PRO A 540 29.10 8.32 5.95
N GLU A 541 29.28 7.34 5.07
CA GLU A 541 30.19 6.23 5.36
C GLU A 541 31.62 6.75 5.58
N ILE A 542 32.32 6.10 6.51
CA ILE A 542 33.65 6.54 6.92
C ILE A 542 34.66 6.09 5.85
N PRO A 543 35.43 7.01 5.24
CA PRO A 543 36.41 6.64 4.21
C PRO A 543 37.51 5.76 4.77
N GLU A 544 38.12 4.97 3.88
CA GLU A 544 39.37 4.29 4.16
C GLU A 544 40.49 5.33 4.39
N GLY A 545 41.09 5.30 5.57
CA GLY A 545 42.15 6.22 5.96
C GLY A 545 43.49 5.80 5.38
N THR A 546 44.27 6.78 4.95
CA THR A 546 45.62 6.57 4.40
C THR A 546 46.71 6.98 5.37
N ALA A 547 46.39 7.76 6.40
CA ALA A 547 47.42 8.31 7.28
C ALA A 547 46.97 8.58 8.72
N ILE A 548 47.93 8.49 9.63
CA ILE A 548 47.80 8.94 11.02
C ILE A 548 48.04 10.44 11.08
N ARG A 549 47.12 11.17 11.72
CA ARG A 549 47.18 12.63 11.91
C ARG A 549 47.75 13.01 13.26
N ASN A 550 47.30 12.35 14.32
CA ASN A 550 47.64 12.75 15.68
C ASN A 550 47.57 11.57 16.66
N VAL A 551 48.29 11.66 17.77
CA VAL A 551 48.20 10.73 18.90
C VAL A 551 48.11 11.56 20.18
N ARG A 552 47.10 11.28 21.01
CA ARG A 552 46.88 12.00 22.27
C ARG A 552 46.37 11.08 23.38
N MET A 553 46.50 11.54 24.62
CA MET A 553 45.83 10.93 25.78
C MET A 553 44.38 11.43 25.88
N ILE A 554 43.43 10.53 26.06
CA ILE A 554 42.06 10.90 26.46
C ILE A 554 41.98 10.97 27.99
N ASP A 555 42.49 9.94 28.67
CA ASP A 555 42.55 9.81 30.12
C ASP A 555 43.84 9.09 30.53
N GLU A 556 44.03 8.82 31.82
CA GLU A 556 45.24 8.19 32.35
C GLU A 556 45.50 6.77 31.82
N ASN A 557 44.46 6.11 31.28
CA ASN A 557 44.51 4.72 30.87
C ASN A 557 44.28 4.54 29.36
N THR A 558 44.09 5.62 28.60
CA THR A 558 43.61 5.55 27.22
C THR A 558 44.37 6.50 26.30
N VAL A 559 45.09 5.91 25.32
CA VAL A 559 45.70 6.63 24.19
C VAL A 559 44.75 6.55 22.99
N GLN A 560 44.51 7.68 22.33
CA GLN A 560 43.75 7.77 21.10
C GLN A 560 44.66 8.20 19.95
N ILE A 561 44.59 7.45 18.86
CA ILE A 561 45.26 7.69 17.60
C ILE A 561 44.17 8.18 16.64
N GLU A 562 44.35 9.38 16.12
CA GLU A 562 43.45 9.99 15.14
C GLU A 562 44.01 9.79 13.74
N ALA A 563 43.21 9.19 12.87
CA ALA A 563 43.48 9.02 11.46
C ALA A 563 42.59 9.93 10.61
N ASN A 564 42.96 10.09 9.33
CA ASN A 564 42.13 10.82 8.36
C ASN A 564 40.91 10.01 7.86
N GLY A 565 40.83 8.71 8.18
CA GLY A 565 39.70 7.82 7.90
C GLY A 565 39.78 6.55 8.75
N HIS A 566 38.98 5.54 8.44
CA HIS A 566 39.05 4.23 9.09
C HIS A 566 40.32 3.48 8.67
N ILE A 567 41.11 3.04 9.67
CA ILE A 567 42.35 2.30 9.46
C ILE A 567 42.23 0.94 10.17
N PRO A 568 42.57 -0.18 9.50
CA PRO A 568 42.59 -1.49 10.14
C PRO A 568 43.64 -1.57 11.25
N ILE A 569 43.32 -2.28 12.33
CA ILE A 569 44.26 -2.46 13.45
C ILE A 569 45.47 -3.25 12.97
N GLY A 570 46.64 -2.65 13.17
CA GLY A 570 47.94 -3.20 12.83
C GLY A 570 48.39 -4.36 13.72
N LYS A 571 49.57 -4.92 13.40
CA LYS A 571 50.21 -5.95 14.23
C LYS A 571 50.65 -5.35 15.55
N GLN A 572 50.27 -6.00 16.66
CA GLN A 572 50.60 -5.56 18.02
C GLN A 572 51.77 -6.38 18.59
N MET A 573 52.68 -5.71 19.29
CA MET A 573 53.77 -6.37 20.00
C MET A 573 54.16 -5.60 21.27
N THR A 574 54.60 -6.34 22.28
CA THR A 574 55.19 -5.77 23.51
C THR A 574 56.67 -6.14 23.55
N LEU A 575 57.53 -5.15 23.78
CA LEU A 575 58.97 -5.34 23.89
C LEU A 575 59.42 -5.00 25.31
N ALA A 576 60.26 -5.85 25.90
CA ALA A 576 60.88 -5.60 27.20
C ALA A 576 62.30 -5.03 27.02
N ASN A 577 62.75 -4.19 27.96
CA ASN A 577 64.06 -3.50 27.99
C ASN A 577 64.34 -2.49 26.85
N PRO A 578 63.87 -1.23 26.93
CA PRO A 578 62.86 -0.70 27.86
C PRO A 578 61.44 -1.13 27.47
N ASP A 579 60.50 -1.06 28.41
CA ASP A 579 59.10 -1.46 28.19
C ASP A 579 58.42 -0.59 27.14
N ARG A 580 57.98 -1.23 26.05
CA ARG A 580 57.33 -0.58 24.90
C ARG A 580 56.12 -1.35 24.44
N PHE A 581 55.07 -0.62 24.10
CA PHE A 581 53.93 -1.16 23.36
C PHE A 581 53.97 -0.64 21.93
N VAL A 582 54.01 -1.54 20.95
CA VAL A 582 54.24 -1.22 19.55
C VAL A 582 53.07 -1.70 18.70
N ILE A 583 52.63 -0.84 17.76
CA ILE A 583 51.61 -1.15 16.76
C ILE A 583 52.17 -0.80 15.38
N ASP A 584 52.14 -1.77 14.46
CA ASP A 584 52.57 -1.61 13.06
C ASP A 584 51.36 -1.54 12.13
N PHE A 585 51.12 -0.38 11.53
CA PHE A 585 50.04 -0.10 10.59
C PHE A 585 50.51 -0.26 9.14
N ASN A 586 50.08 -1.33 8.48
CA ASN A 586 50.50 -1.64 7.10
C ASN A 586 49.91 -0.66 6.09
N ASN A 587 50.73 -0.16 5.17
CA ASN A 587 50.37 0.81 4.11
C ASN A 587 49.69 2.09 4.62
N ILE A 588 50.00 2.48 5.87
CA ILE A 588 49.52 3.73 6.46
C ILE A 588 50.68 4.72 6.56
N PHE A 589 50.45 5.94 6.13
CA PHE A 589 51.42 7.04 6.13
C PHE A 589 51.30 7.91 7.39
N LEU A 590 52.22 8.86 7.55
CA LEU A 590 52.23 9.82 8.65
C LEU A 590 52.02 11.23 8.11
N LEU A 591 50.90 11.86 8.48
CA LEU A 591 50.64 13.29 8.22
C LEU A 591 50.98 14.17 9.43
N SER A 592 51.27 13.56 10.58
CA SER A 592 51.71 14.30 11.77
C SER A 592 53.13 14.85 11.56
N GLU A 593 53.33 16.15 11.82
CA GLU A 593 54.66 16.75 11.87
C GLU A 593 55.44 16.28 13.11
N ASP A 594 54.73 15.96 14.19
CA ASP A 594 55.29 15.53 15.46
C ASP A 594 55.54 14.02 15.48
N ARG A 595 56.82 13.65 15.37
CA ARG A 595 57.26 12.23 15.43
C ARG A 595 57.53 11.74 16.85
N ASP A 596 57.73 12.64 17.80
CA ASP A 596 58.01 12.38 19.21
C ASP A 596 57.03 13.18 20.08
N ILE A 597 55.92 12.56 20.48
CA ILE A 597 54.84 13.20 21.24
C ILE A 597 54.98 12.85 22.73
N GLN A 598 55.17 13.85 23.59
CA GLN A 598 55.22 13.65 25.04
C GLN A 598 53.81 13.39 25.59
N LEU A 599 53.58 12.25 26.23
CA LEU A 599 52.28 11.87 26.81
C LEU A 599 52.24 12.11 28.31
N ASN A 600 53.29 11.71 29.04
CA ASN A 600 53.52 11.91 30.48
C ASN A 600 52.27 11.77 31.37
N ARG A 601 51.44 10.76 31.10
CA ARG A 601 50.18 10.53 31.80
C ARG A 601 49.93 9.03 31.97
N GLY A 602 49.55 8.61 33.17
CA GLY A 602 49.48 7.18 33.51
C GLY A 602 50.82 6.48 33.29
N PRO A 603 50.85 5.24 32.76
CA PRO A 603 52.10 4.55 32.46
C PRO A 603 52.79 5.02 31.18
N PHE A 604 52.16 5.91 30.38
CA PHE A 604 52.68 6.33 29.07
C PHE A 604 53.61 7.54 29.22
N ILE A 605 54.84 7.40 28.74
CA ILE A 605 55.87 8.45 28.77
C ILE A 605 55.78 9.28 27.49
N LYS A 606 55.98 8.65 26.33
CA LYS A 606 55.92 9.30 25.02
C LYS A 606 55.47 8.34 23.92
N ALA A 607 54.86 8.88 22.87
CA ALA A 607 54.54 8.19 21.63
C ALA A 607 55.55 8.57 20.55
N ARG A 608 56.07 7.58 19.82
CA ARG A 608 56.99 7.77 18.70
C ARG A 608 56.42 7.18 17.44
N LEU A 609 56.36 7.97 16.38
CA LEU A 609 55.81 7.59 15.09
C LEU A 609 56.93 7.56 14.05
N GLY A 610 57.04 6.43 13.34
CA GLY A 610 58.01 6.26 12.27
C GLY A 610 57.41 5.52 11.08
N PHE A 611 57.46 6.14 9.90
CA PHE A 611 57.14 5.45 8.65
C PHE A 611 58.37 4.65 8.18
N HIS A 612 58.17 3.37 7.91
CA HIS A 612 59.19 2.44 7.43
C HIS A 612 58.86 1.99 6.01
N LYS A 613 59.78 2.27 5.08
CA LYS A 613 59.72 1.86 3.68
C LYS A 613 60.79 0.80 3.41
N SER A 614 60.37 -0.41 3.03
CA SER A 614 61.23 -1.45 2.46
C SER A 614 60.69 -1.90 1.11
N ASP A 615 61.48 -2.65 0.34
CA ASP A 615 61.05 -3.15 -0.99
C ASP A 615 59.87 -4.12 -0.93
N VAL A 616 59.59 -4.72 0.24
CA VAL A 616 58.58 -5.77 0.44
C VAL A 616 57.43 -5.32 1.33
N ASP A 617 57.71 -4.55 2.39
CA ASP A 617 56.71 -4.07 3.34
C ASP A 617 56.81 -2.55 3.57
N LYS A 618 55.65 -1.89 3.64
CA LYS A 618 55.50 -0.48 4.03
C LYS A 618 54.58 -0.40 5.23
N PHE A 619 55.02 0.23 6.32
CA PHE A 619 54.20 0.38 7.52
C PHE A 619 54.59 1.60 8.34
N THR A 620 53.61 2.18 9.04
CA THR A 620 53.89 3.13 10.13
C THR A 620 53.95 2.38 11.44
N ARG A 621 55.05 2.54 12.16
CA ARG A 621 55.22 2.04 13.52
C ARG A 621 54.91 3.12 14.53
N LEU A 622 53.96 2.84 15.41
CA LEU A 622 53.74 3.59 16.64
C LEU A 622 54.40 2.85 17.80
N VAL A 623 55.31 3.52 18.50
CA VAL A 623 55.96 3.03 19.73
C VAL A 623 55.50 3.87 20.90
N LEU A 624 54.76 3.29 21.83
CA LEU A 624 54.43 3.88 23.12
C LEU A 624 55.48 3.45 24.14
N ASP A 625 56.31 4.40 24.58
CA ASP A 625 57.26 4.18 25.67
C ASP A 625 56.50 4.21 26.99
N THR A 626 56.65 3.16 27.79
CA THR A 626 55.92 2.98 29.05
C THR A 626 56.85 2.87 30.25
N GLN A 627 56.39 3.30 31.43
CA GLN A 627 57.15 3.19 32.68
C GLN A 627 57.37 1.74 33.13
N TYR A 628 56.43 0.86 32.78
CA TYR A 628 56.44 -0.57 33.07
C TYR A 628 55.64 -1.33 32.00
N SER A 629 55.87 -2.64 31.87
CA SER A 629 55.12 -3.51 30.95
C SER A 629 53.61 -3.40 31.16
N ILE A 630 52.88 -3.05 30.09
CA ILE A 630 51.41 -2.90 30.10
C ILE A 630 50.71 -4.03 29.33
N ARG A 631 49.45 -4.30 29.70
CA ARG A 631 48.49 -5.02 28.85
C ARG A 631 47.41 -4.03 28.41
N ALA A 632 47.18 -3.93 27.12
CA ALA A 632 46.19 -3.01 26.56
C ALA A 632 45.28 -3.73 25.56
N ASP A 633 44.03 -3.29 25.51
CA ASP A 633 43.10 -3.59 24.43
C ASP A 633 43.20 -2.50 23.36
N VAL A 634 43.33 -2.93 22.11
CA VAL A 634 43.31 -2.02 20.96
C VAL A 634 42.00 -2.22 20.21
N SER A 635 41.24 -1.15 20.04
CA SER A 635 40.00 -1.14 19.26
C SER A 635 40.02 -0.02 18.23
N SER A 636 39.33 -0.23 17.12
CA SER A 636 39.09 0.78 16.09
C SER A 636 37.63 1.21 16.19
N ASN A 637 37.39 2.51 16.19
CA ASN A 637 36.06 3.10 16.15
C ASN A 637 36.10 4.35 15.29
N ARG A 638 35.36 4.35 14.18
CA ARG A 638 35.35 5.42 13.18
C ARG A 638 36.76 5.69 12.62
N ASN A 639 37.23 6.94 12.72
CA ASN A 639 38.59 7.36 12.35
C ASN A 639 39.56 7.34 13.54
N PHE A 640 39.19 6.70 14.65
CA PHE A 640 40.01 6.63 15.85
C PHE A 640 40.42 5.19 16.16
N ILE A 641 41.67 5.03 16.59
CA ILE A 641 42.16 3.80 17.18
C ILE A 641 42.48 4.08 18.65
N VAL A 642 41.94 3.25 19.53
CA VAL A 642 42.01 3.44 20.97
C VAL A 642 42.85 2.32 21.57
N VAL A 643 43.87 2.70 22.33
CA VAL A 643 44.69 1.78 23.13
C VAL A 643 44.34 2.01 24.59
N LYS A 644 43.61 1.08 25.19
CA LYS A 644 43.12 1.18 26.57
C LYS A 644 43.78 0.14 27.46
N LEU A 645 44.33 0.54 28.60
CA LEU A 645 44.91 -0.38 29.57
C LEU A 645 43.85 -1.34 30.12
N ARG A 646 44.19 -2.63 30.22
CA ARG A 646 43.38 -3.60 30.94
C ARG A 646 43.56 -3.38 32.45
N PRO A 647 42.47 -3.35 33.24
CA PRO A 647 42.60 -3.44 34.69
C PRO A 647 43.28 -4.75 35.06
N ALA A 648 44.19 -4.72 36.04
CA ALA A 648 44.77 -5.93 36.59
C ALA A 648 43.62 -6.81 37.10
N LEU A 649 43.55 -8.06 36.66
CA LEU A 649 42.58 -9.03 37.18
C LEU A 649 42.77 -9.07 38.70
N GLU A 650 41.74 -8.68 39.46
CA GLU A 650 41.64 -9.08 40.86
C GLU A 650 41.70 -10.61 40.88
N ASN A 651 42.74 -11.14 41.52
CA ASN A 651 42.89 -12.56 41.76
C ASN A 651 41.66 -13.09 42.50
N THR A 652 40.71 -13.67 41.78
CA THR A 652 39.73 -14.61 42.32
C THR A 652 40.48 -15.90 42.63
N PHE A 653 41.20 -15.92 43.76
CA PHE A 653 41.51 -17.18 44.43
C PHE A 653 40.21 -17.68 45.07
N GLU A 654 39.46 -18.48 44.30
CA GLU A 654 38.60 -19.51 44.88
C GLU A 654 39.48 -20.39 45.77
N LYS A 655 39.32 -20.27 47.09
CA LYS A 655 39.75 -21.31 48.01
C LYS A 655 38.86 -22.53 47.80
N ARG A 656 39.41 -23.53 47.11
CA ARG A 656 39.10 -24.93 47.40
C ARG A 656 39.67 -25.30 48.77
N ASN A 657 38.82 -25.92 49.58
CA ASN A 657 38.99 -26.53 50.91
C ASN A 657 39.06 -25.58 52.10
#